data_AF-A0AA88ULD4-F1
#
_entry.id   AF-A0AA88ULD4-F1
#
_cell.length_a   1.000
_cell.length_b   1.000
_cell.length_c   1.000
_cell.angle_alpha   90.00
_cell.angle_beta   90.00
_cell.angle_gamma   90.00
#
_symmetry.space_group_name_H-M   'P 1'
#
loop_
_entity.id
_entity.type
_entity.pdbx_description
1 polymer ?
#
loop_
_entity_poly.entity_id
_entity_poly.type
_entity_poly.pdbx_seq_one_letter_code
_entity_poly.pdbx_strand_id
1 'polypeptide(L)'
;MGLWGNKFYWFYERKLGCDSLPQKTHGEIPTKHTHEHVEFGEGFWLIEEKNRLQPVSLHDMVITLGKGGLGDRDYFTRNLNVCCQQRYMWPENCNSALSNSESLREDHRKQMELEEARKAGLAPAEVDEDGKEINPHIPQYMSSAPWYLNAERPSLKHQRKWKSDPNYTKSWYDRGAKIFQADKYRKGACENCGAMTHTTKACMERPRKLGAKWTSKNIAPDEKVETFELDYDGKRDRWNGYDAASYAHVIERYEARDDARRKFLKDQQLKKLEEKNNNQNGEDGASDDEDNEDDLKVDEAKVDESKQMDFAKVEKRVRTTGGGSTGTVRNLRIREDTAKYLLNLDVNSAHYDPKTRSMREDPLPDMDPNEKFYAGDNQNRVSGQALEFKQLNIHAWEAFDKGTDVHMQAAPSQAELLYKNYKVNKEKLKYQVKETIMEKYGNAAAEEALPKELLLGQSEREVEYDRAGRVIKGQEMALPKSKYEEDVYINNHTSVWGSWWKDHQWGYKCCRQFIRNSYCTGSAGIEAAEAAADLMKANIARKEAAEVPWSDTIYYESEMPAPTEQKQLATWGTDIPDDLILDQEKLADALKKEDERRREERDERKRKYNVKWNDEVTAEHMEAYRMKKIHHDDPMKDFLN
;
A
#
# COMPACT_ATOMS: atom_id res chain seq x y z
N MET A 1 -19.68 -31.33 -25.24
CA MET A 1 -18.34 -31.73 -25.71
C MET A 1 -17.33 -30.86 -24.97
N GLY A 2 -16.85 -31.34 -23.83
CA GLY A 2 -15.90 -30.63 -22.97
C GLY A 2 -14.72 -31.54 -22.66
N LEU A 3 -13.51 -30.99 -22.73
CA LEU A 3 -12.29 -31.65 -22.27
C LEU A 3 -11.53 -30.66 -21.38
N TRP A 4 -11.59 -30.94 -20.08
CA TRP A 4 -10.71 -30.41 -19.04
C TRP A 4 -9.45 -31.28 -18.94
N GLY A 5 -8.30 -30.67 -18.66
CA GLY A 5 -7.04 -31.40 -18.48
C GLY A 5 -5.94 -30.63 -17.75
N ASN A 6 -5.96 -30.76 -16.41
CA ASN A 6 -4.84 -30.87 -15.47
C ASN A 6 -3.67 -29.86 -15.44
N LYS A 7 -3.66 -29.05 -14.35
CA LYS A 7 -2.45 -28.56 -13.67
C LYS A 7 -2.26 -29.35 -12.36
N PHE A 8 -1.07 -29.90 -12.13
CA PHE A 8 -0.62 -30.49 -10.85
C PHE A 8 0.46 -29.59 -10.24
N TYR A 9 0.35 -29.26 -8.96
CA TYR A 9 1.44 -28.73 -8.13
C TYR A 9 1.59 -29.57 -6.86
N TRP A 10 2.84 -29.92 -6.56
CA TRP A 10 3.31 -30.56 -5.34
C TRP A 10 3.74 -29.51 -4.30
N PHE A 11 3.45 -29.75 -3.02
CA PHE A 11 4.14 -29.13 -1.89
C PHE A 11 4.54 -30.22 -0.88
N TYR A 12 5.78 -30.17 -0.41
CA TYR A 12 6.32 -31.04 0.62
C TYR A 12 6.94 -30.16 1.70
N GLU A 13 6.55 -30.33 2.96
CA GLU A 13 7.33 -29.89 4.12
C GLU A 13 7.25 -31.00 5.19
N ARG A 14 8.42 -31.40 5.71
CA ARG A 14 8.59 -32.54 6.62
C ARG A 14 9.25 -32.02 7.91
N LYS A 15 8.60 -32.17 9.06
CA LYS A 15 9.22 -32.15 10.40
C LYS A 15 9.16 -33.56 10.98
N LEU A 16 10.29 -34.04 11.48
CA LEU A 16 10.43 -35.25 12.30
C LEU A 16 10.95 -34.85 13.67
N GLY A 17 10.38 -35.46 14.71
CA GLY A 17 10.91 -35.51 16.07
C GLY A 17 11.12 -36.97 16.49
N CYS A 18 11.92 -37.16 17.54
CA CYS A 18 12.10 -38.34 18.42
C CYS A 18 12.93 -37.81 19.62
N ASP A 19 12.90 -38.30 20.86
CA ASP A 19 12.07 -39.17 21.69
C ASP A 19 12.78 -39.19 23.07
N SER A 20 12.03 -39.20 24.19
CA SER A 20 12.31 -40.04 25.40
C SER A 20 11.57 -39.56 26.66
N LEU A 21 10.75 -40.46 27.21
CA LEU A 21 10.03 -40.49 28.52
C LEU A 21 10.95 -41.00 29.67
N PRO A 22 10.48 -41.24 30.93
CA PRO A 22 9.35 -40.68 31.70
C PRO A 22 9.74 -40.27 33.16
N GLN A 23 8.89 -39.53 33.89
CA GLN A 23 8.81 -39.65 35.36
C GLN A 23 7.44 -39.21 35.92
N LYS A 24 6.99 -39.91 36.97
CA LYS A 24 5.66 -39.82 37.62
C LYS A 24 5.66 -38.82 38.79
N THR A 25 4.57 -38.04 38.85
CA THR A 25 3.76 -37.55 40.01
C THR A 25 4.42 -37.28 41.38
N HIS A 26 4.24 -36.06 41.91
CA HIS A 26 3.43 -35.71 43.12
C HIS A 26 3.65 -34.24 43.57
N GLY A 27 2.57 -33.55 43.96
CA GLY A 27 2.54 -32.78 45.23
C GLY A 27 2.83 -31.27 45.25
N GLU A 28 1.74 -30.52 45.37
CA GLU A 28 1.49 -29.14 45.83
C GLU A 28 2.42 -28.44 46.89
N ILE A 29 2.72 -27.14 46.64
CA ILE A 29 2.61 -25.88 47.47
C ILE A 29 3.30 -25.85 48.90
N PRO A 30 3.63 -24.70 49.57
CA PRO A 30 4.39 -23.46 49.28
C PRO A 30 5.44 -23.06 50.39
N THR A 31 5.95 -21.80 50.32
CA THR A 31 6.29 -20.85 51.42
C THR A 31 7.72 -20.70 52.00
N LYS A 32 8.11 -19.41 52.02
CA LYS A 32 8.76 -18.60 53.09
C LYS A 32 10.29 -18.38 53.10
N HIS A 33 10.61 -17.07 53.18
CA HIS A 33 11.78 -16.39 53.76
C HIS A 33 12.28 -17.08 55.06
N THR A 34 13.55 -17.03 55.47
CA THR A 34 14.36 -15.86 55.87
C THR A 34 15.82 -16.27 56.17
N HIS A 35 16.77 -15.37 55.88
CA HIS A 35 17.97 -14.94 56.64
C HIS A 35 18.88 -15.91 57.44
N GLU A 36 20.19 -15.83 57.15
CA GLU A 36 21.37 -15.49 58.02
C GLU A 36 22.65 -16.19 57.51
N HIS A 37 23.57 -15.43 56.87
CA HIS A 37 24.81 -14.83 57.43
C HIS A 37 25.91 -15.84 57.82
N VAL A 38 27.08 -15.75 57.15
CA VAL A 38 28.43 -15.52 57.74
C VAL A 38 29.39 -15.09 56.61
N GLU A 39 30.02 -13.93 56.77
CA GLU A 39 31.13 -13.37 55.97
C GLU A 39 32.50 -13.95 56.41
N PHE A 40 33.54 -13.88 55.56
CA PHE A 40 34.78 -13.10 55.82
C PHE A 40 35.88 -13.27 54.76
N GLY A 41 36.52 -12.14 54.38
CA GLY A 41 37.93 -11.99 53.99
C GLY A 41 38.23 -12.03 52.49
N GLU A 42 38.29 -10.92 51.74
CA GLU A 42 39.34 -9.86 51.66
C GLU A 42 40.66 -10.24 50.98
N GLY A 43 41.09 -9.40 50.02
CA GLY A 43 42.41 -9.48 49.38
C GLY A 43 42.57 -8.58 48.14
N PHE A 44 42.65 -7.26 48.35
CA PHE A 44 42.97 -6.21 47.38
C PHE A 44 44.48 -5.88 47.47
N TRP A 45 45.19 -5.59 46.37
CA TRP A 45 46.32 -4.64 46.37
C TRP A 45 46.56 -4.00 44.99
N LEU A 46 46.61 -2.67 45.02
CA LEU A 46 46.96 -1.68 44.00
C LEU A 46 48.49 -1.57 43.79
N ILE A 47 48.91 -1.05 42.62
CA ILE A 47 49.85 0.09 42.47
C ILE A 47 49.38 0.84 41.20
N GLU A 48 48.72 2.01 41.22
CA GLU A 48 49.08 3.37 41.66
C GLU A 48 49.80 4.21 40.58
N GLU A 49 49.06 5.12 39.94
CA GLU A 49 49.55 6.40 39.39
C GLU A 49 48.52 7.47 39.76
N LYS A 50 48.96 8.52 40.48
CA LYS A 50 48.09 9.60 40.98
C LYS A 50 48.70 10.97 40.71
N ASN A 51 47.81 11.86 40.27
CA ASN A 51 47.83 13.33 40.36
C ASN A 51 48.63 14.06 39.26
N ARG A 52 48.12 15.13 38.62
CA ARG A 52 47.40 16.25 39.25
C ARG A 52 46.69 17.16 38.22
N LEU A 53 45.40 17.43 38.48
CA LEU A 53 44.57 18.66 38.35
C LEU A 53 44.51 19.51 37.04
N GLN A 54 43.25 19.80 36.66
CA GLN A 54 42.68 20.76 35.67
C GLN A 54 42.75 22.26 36.14
N PRO A 55 42.12 23.30 35.49
CA PRO A 55 41.66 23.56 34.10
C PRO A 55 41.91 25.03 33.57
N VAL A 56 41.33 25.34 32.38
CA VAL A 56 40.79 26.63 31.84
C VAL A 56 41.71 27.62 31.05
N SER A 57 41.25 27.92 29.82
CA SER A 57 41.00 29.27 29.23
C SER A 57 41.81 29.71 27.99
N LEU A 58 41.06 29.80 26.88
CA LEU A 58 40.96 30.82 25.82
C LEU A 58 42.11 31.83 25.50
N HIS A 59 42.14 32.11 24.20
CA HIS A 59 42.50 33.36 23.48
C HIS A 59 43.92 33.52 22.91
N ASP A 60 43.93 33.51 21.57
CA ASP A 60 44.31 34.61 20.68
C ASP A 60 45.76 35.07 20.51
N MET A 61 45.94 35.54 19.26
CA MET A 61 47.00 36.34 18.65
C MET A 61 48.22 35.57 18.13
N VAL A 62 48.36 35.35 16.82
CA VAL A 62 48.43 36.28 15.66
C VAL A 62 49.75 37.08 15.66
N ILE A 63 50.36 37.15 14.47
CA ILE A 63 51.46 38.06 14.03
C ILE A 63 52.87 37.70 14.55
N THR A 64 53.99 37.71 13.81
CA THR A 64 54.37 37.81 12.39
C THR A 64 55.91 37.80 12.34
N LEU A 65 56.49 37.45 11.17
CA LEU A 65 57.68 38.07 10.54
C LEU A 65 59.10 37.84 11.10
N GLY A 66 60.01 37.51 10.17
CA GLY A 66 61.45 37.85 10.19
C GLY A 66 62.35 36.70 9.76
N LYS A 67 62.67 36.51 8.46
CA LYS A 67 63.78 37.08 7.65
C LYS A 67 65.21 36.65 8.06
N GLY A 68 65.92 36.08 7.06
CA GLY A 68 67.39 35.94 6.95
C GLY A 68 67.89 34.56 7.40
N GLY A 69 68.77 33.83 6.71
CA GLY A 69 69.64 34.07 5.55
C GLY A 69 70.84 33.10 5.68
N LEU A 70 71.24 32.46 4.56
CA LEU A 70 72.56 31.89 4.21
C LEU A 70 73.43 31.13 5.26
N GLY A 71 73.86 29.91 4.91
CA GLY A 71 75.15 29.34 5.36
C GLY A 71 75.21 27.81 5.51
N ASP A 72 75.96 27.16 4.62
CA ASP A 72 76.84 25.98 4.81
C ASP A 72 76.31 24.70 5.49
N ARG A 73 76.15 23.59 4.76
CA ARG A 73 77.17 22.54 4.47
C ARG A 73 77.95 22.06 5.70
N ASP A 74 77.96 20.73 5.80
CA ASP A 74 78.73 19.85 6.67
C ASP A 74 78.10 19.50 8.02
N TYR A 75 78.44 18.28 8.47
CA TYR A 75 77.99 17.57 9.66
C TYR A 75 76.68 16.77 9.53
N PHE A 76 76.74 15.63 8.81
CA PHE A 76 76.37 14.32 9.38
C PHE A 76 76.81 13.15 8.48
N THR A 77 78.10 13.10 8.11
CA THR A 77 78.74 11.92 7.51
C THR A 77 79.79 11.39 8.46
N ARG A 78 79.37 10.66 9.50
CA ARG A 78 80.27 9.82 10.33
C ARG A 78 79.46 8.90 11.24
N ASN A 79 78.87 7.87 10.64
CA ASN A 79 78.73 6.54 11.26
C ASN A 79 78.02 5.61 10.27
N LEU A 80 78.79 5.03 9.35
CA LEU A 80 78.52 3.77 8.64
C LEU A 80 79.70 3.54 7.67
N ASN A 81 80.90 3.41 8.24
CA ASN A 81 82.09 3.04 7.47
C ASN A 81 82.89 1.94 8.18
N VAL A 82 82.16 0.95 8.72
CA VAL A 82 82.72 -0.32 9.20
C VAL A 82 81.75 -1.45 8.87
N CYS A 83 81.41 -1.65 7.59
CA CYS A 83 80.91 -2.94 7.07
C CYS A 83 80.88 -2.98 5.54
N CYS A 84 81.90 -2.43 4.86
CA CYS A 84 82.00 -2.55 3.40
C CYS A 84 83.43 -2.84 2.97
N GLN A 85 83.97 -3.94 3.51
CA GLN A 85 85.27 -4.44 3.08
C GLN A 85 85.28 -5.95 2.88
N GLN A 86 84.18 -6.55 2.39
CA GLN A 86 84.27 -7.90 1.82
C GLN A 86 83.06 -8.31 0.94
N ARG A 87 82.70 -7.52 -0.08
CA ARG A 87 82.06 -8.07 -1.29
C ARG A 87 82.09 -7.04 -2.41
N TYR A 88 82.72 -7.42 -3.51
CA TYR A 88 82.68 -6.68 -4.76
C TYR A 88 81.23 -6.62 -5.27
N MET A 89 80.55 -5.50 -5.07
CA MET A 89 79.32 -5.17 -5.79
C MET A 89 79.30 -3.66 -6.06
N TRP A 90 79.07 -3.30 -7.33
CA TRP A 90 79.17 -1.95 -7.85
C TRP A 90 78.13 -0.99 -7.21
N PRO A 91 78.43 0.32 -7.04
CA PRO A 91 77.53 1.30 -6.40
C PRO A 91 76.16 1.44 -7.09
N GLU A 92 76.10 1.18 -8.41
CA GLU A 92 74.88 1.25 -9.22
C GLU A 92 73.83 0.20 -8.82
N ASN A 93 74.24 -0.91 -8.19
CA ASN A 93 73.34 -1.98 -7.72
C ASN A 93 72.78 -1.76 -6.30
N CYS A 94 73.36 -0.85 -5.51
CA CYS A 94 72.81 -0.49 -4.19
C CYS A 94 71.69 0.54 -4.29
N ASN A 95 71.82 1.52 -5.19
CA ASN A 95 70.76 2.49 -5.46
C ASN A 95 69.54 1.85 -6.14
N SER A 96 69.75 0.86 -7.04
CA SER A 96 68.64 0.12 -7.66
C SER A 96 67.90 -0.80 -6.68
N ALA A 97 68.60 -1.37 -5.68
CA ALA A 97 67.99 -2.18 -4.62
C ALA A 97 67.20 -1.32 -3.62
N LEU A 98 67.73 -0.14 -3.24
CA LEU A 98 67.03 0.84 -2.39
C LEU A 98 65.80 1.42 -3.10
N SER A 99 65.90 1.82 -4.37
CA SER A 99 64.77 2.32 -5.16
C SER A 99 63.68 1.26 -5.37
N ASN A 100 64.06 0.00 -5.59
CA ASN A 100 63.10 -1.11 -5.67
C ASN A 100 62.39 -1.34 -4.32
N SER A 101 63.07 -1.17 -3.19
CA SER A 101 62.47 -1.32 -1.86
C SER A 101 61.50 -0.20 -1.50
N GLU A 102 61.77 1.04 -1.94
CA GLU A 102 60.87 2.18 -1.79
C GLU A 102 59.64 2.07 -2.70
N SER A 103 59.83 1.67 -3.96
CA SER A 103 58.73 1.37 -4.89
C SER A 103 57.81 0.27 -4.34
N LEU A 104 58.37 -0.82 -3.80
CA LEU A 104 57.60 -1.91 -3.18
C LEU A 104 56.80 -1.44 -1.95
N ARG A 105 57.32 -0.49 -1.16
CA ARG A 105 56.64 0.05 0.02
C ARG A 105 55.52 1.03 -0.34
N GLU A 106 55.75 1.86 -1.36
CA GLU A 106 54.74 2.75 -1.91
C GLU A 106 53.62 1.95 -2.58
N ASP A 107 53.94 0.91 -3.34
CA ASP A 107 52.95 0.08 -4.02
C ASP A 107 52.16 -0.78 -3.04
N HIS A 108 52.78 -1.29 -1.97
CA HIS A 108 52.07 -1.94 -0.86
C HIS A 108 51.12 -0.97 -0.14
N ARG A 109 51.54 0.27 0.09
CA ARG A 109 50.67 1.30 0.67
C ARG A 109 49.48 1.60 -0.24
N LYS A 110 49.72 1.77 -1.55
CA LYS A 110 48.65 1.96 -2.55
C LYS A 110 47.70 0.77 -2.58
N GLN A 111 48.19 -0.47 -2.48
CA GLN A 111 47.34 -1.66 -2.40
C GLN A 111 46.46 -1.67 -1.15
N MET A 112 47.02 -1.34 0.02
CA MET A 112 46.25 -1.23 1.27
C MET A 112 45.19 -0.12 1.20
N GLU A 113 45.56 1.07 0.72
CA GLU A 113 44.63 2.19 0.55
C GLU A 113 43.53 1.86 -0.47
N LEU A 114 43.86 1.11 -1.52
CA LEU A 114 42.92 0.65 -2.54
C LEU A 114 41.99 -0.44 -1.98
N GLU A 115 42.50 -1.37 -1.17
CA GLU A 115 41.69 -2.36 -0.44
C GLU A 115 40.75 -1.68 0.58
N GLU A 116 41.22 -0.68 1.30
CA GLU A 116 40.39 0.12 2.21
C GLU A 116 39.31 0.90 1.44
N ALA A 117 39.67 1.52 0.32
CA ALA A 117 38.71 2.19 -0.56
C ALA A 117 37.69 1.21 -1.16
N ARG A 118 38.11 -0.01 -1.54
CA ARG A 118 37.23 -1.09 -2.00
C ARG A 118 36.29 -1.55 -0.88
N LYS A 119 36.80 -1.72 0.32
CA LYS A 119 36.03 -2.09 1.51
C LYS A 119 35.04 -1.01 1.93
N ALA A 120 35.38 0.26 1.66
CA ALA A 120 34.49 1.40 1.84
C ALA A 120 33.48 1.58 0.69
N GLY A 121 33.59 0.81 -0.39
CA GLY A 121 32.74 0.93 -1.58
C GLY A 121 33.03 2.15 -2.46
N LEU A 122 34.17 2.84 -2.23
CA LEU A 122 34.63 3.98 -3.03
C LEU A 122 35.34 3.53 -4.32
N ALA A 123 36.00 2.37 -4.28
CA ALA A 123 36.69 1.78 -5.42
C ALA A 123 35.99 0.49 -5.88
N PRO A 124 35.99 0.18 -7.19
CA PRO A 124 35.39 -1.05 -7.71
C PRO A 124 36.12 -2.28 -7.19
N ALA A 125 35.34 -3.36 -7.00
CA ALA A 125 35.86 -4.65 -6.56
C ALA A 125 36.89 -5.22 -7.56
N GLU A 126 37.77 -6.07 -7.06
CA GLU A 126 38.72 -6.78 -7.91
C GLU A 126 37.99 -7.82 -8.78
N VAL A 127 38.33 -7.92 -10.05
CA VAL A 127 37.69 -8.85 -10.98
C VAL A 127 38.59 -10.06 -11.18
N ASP A 128 38.04 -11.27 -11.05
CA ASP A 128 38.76 -12.51 -11.27
C ASP A 128 39.00 -12.80 -12.77
N GLU A 129 39.69 -13.90 -13.07
CA GLU A 129 39.93 -14.37 -14.44
C GLU A 129 38.66 -14.70 -15.23
N ASP A 130 37.57 -15.08 -14.53
CA ASP A 130 36.28 -15.46 -15.11
C ASP A 130 35.34 -14.24 -15.23
N GLY A 131 35.79 -13.03 -14.89
CA GLY A 131 35.02 -11.80 -14.91
C GLY A 131 34.10 -11.60 -13.70
N LYS A 132 34.24 -12.38 -12.63
CA LYS A 132 33.46 -12.26 -11.39
C LYS A 132 34.15 -11.34 -10.40
N GLU A 133 33.37 -10.49 -9.76
CA GLU A 133 33.84 -9.59 -8.71
C GLU A 133 34.17 -10.37 -7.43
N ILE A 134 35.38 -10.17 -6.92
CA ILE A 134 35.85 -10.68 -5.63
C ILE A 134 35.41 -9.68 -4.57
N ASN A 135 34.56 -10.14 -3.64
CA ASN A 135 34.09 -9.32 -2.54
C ASN A 135 35.28 -8.80 -1.70
N PRO A 136 35.48 -7.47 -1.57
CA PRO A 136 36.60 -6.88 -0.82
C PRO A 136 36.61 -7.19 0.68
N HIS A 137 35.48 -7.67 1.23
CA HIS A 137 35.38 -8.08 2.63
C HIS A 137 35.90 -9.51 2.86
N ILE A 138 36.25 -10.26 1.82
CA ILE A 138 36.94 -11.54 1.96
C ILE A 138 38.35 -11.26 2.49
N PRO A 139 38.76 -11.86 3.62
CA PRO A 139 40.08 -11.61 4.17
C PRO A 139 41.18 -12.07 3.18
N GLN A 140 42.28 -11.34 3.14
CA GLN A 140 43.36 -11.51 2.16
C GLN A 140 43.92 -12.94 2.08
N TYR A 141 43.96 -13.66 3.21
CA TYR A 141 44.44 -15.05 3.23
C TYR A 141 43.49 -16.07 2.55
N MET A 142 42.22 -15.71 2.33
CA MET A 142 41.26 -16.53 1.58
C MET A 142 41.22 -16.16 0.10
N SER A 143 41.49 -14.90 -0.25
CA SER A 143 41.49 -14.43 -1.65
C SER A 143 42.81 -14.68 -2.36
N SER A 144 43.94 -14.65 -1.64
CA SER A 144 45.27 -14.93 -2.19
C SER A 144 45.41 -16.41 -2.52
N ALA A 145 45.61 -16.72 -3.80
CA ALA A 145 45.92 -18.08 -4.23
C ALA A 145 47.33 -18.46 -3.76
N PRO A 146 47.50 -19.59 -3.06
CA PRO A 146 48.82 -20.07 -2.66
C PRO A 146 49.74 -20.32 -3.87
N TRP A 147 51.04 -20.10 -3.68
CA TRP A 147 52.06 -20.18 -4.73
C TRP A 147 52.05 -21.49 -5.53
N TYR A 148 51.70 -22.63 -4.91
CA TYR A 148 51.68 -23.94 -5.56
C TYR A 148 50.54 -24.13 -6.57
N LEU A 149 49.59 -23.18 -6.64
CA LEU A 149 48.52 -23.16 -7.65
C LEU A 149 48.86 -22.28 -8.86
N ASN A 150 50.01 -21.57 -8.85
CA ASN A 150 50.53 -20.77 -9.96
C ASN A 150 49.47 -19.84 -10.62
N ALA A 151 48.60 -19.22 -9.82
CA ALA A 151 47.65 -18.23 -10.33
C ALA A 151 48.34 -16.87 -10.45
N GLU A 152 48.43 -16.33 -11.67
CA GLU A 152 49.01 -15.00 -11.93
C GLU A 152 48.07 -13.86 -11.55
N ARG A 153 46.77 -14.16 -11.38
CA ARG A 153 45.73 -13.19 -11.03
C ARG A 153 44.99 -13.58 -9.75
N PRO A 154 44.47 -12.60 -8.98
CA PRO A 154 43.58 -12.85 -7.85
C PRO A 154 42.40 -13.70 -8.29
N SER A 155 42.19 -14.86 -7.66
CA SER A 155 41.08 -15.75 -8.01
C SER A 155 40.64 -16.61 -6.83
N LEU A 156 39.32 -16.82 -6.72
CA LEU A 156 38.72 -17.66 -5.70
C LEU A 156 38.57 -19.14 -6.15
N LYS A 157 39.19 -19.51 -7.28
CA LYS A 157 39.12 -20.88 -7.85
C LYS A 157 39.68 -21.92 -6.88
N HIS A 158 40.72 -21.58 -6.13
CA HIS A 158 41.36 -22.46 -5.16
C HIS A 158 40.49 -22.78 -3.93
N GLN A 159 39.52 -21.93 -3.61
CA GLN A 159 38.53 -22.18 -2.55
C GLN A 159 37.36 -23.05 -3.05
N ARG A 160 37.20 -23.20 -4.38
CA ARG A 160 36.20 -24.11 -4.93
C ARG A 160 36.65 -25.56 -4.74
N LYS A 161 35.67 -26.45 -4.63
CA LYS A 161 35.91 -27.88 -4.46
C LYS A 161 36.65 -28.44 -5.68
N TRP A 162 37.93 -28.79 -5.51
CA TRP A 162 38.81 -29.29 -6.59
C TRP A 162 38.61 -30.78 -6.90
N LYS A 163 38.18 -31.59 -5.91
CA LYS A 163 37.74 -32.97 -6.13
C LYS A 163 36.23 -32.98 -6.31
N SER A 164 35.74 -33.22 -7.53
CA SER A 164 34.33 -33.57 -7.72
C SER A 164 33.99 -34.75 -6.82
N ASP A 165 32.81 -34.75 -6.21
CA ASP A 165 32.34 -35.96 -5.52
C ASP A 165 32.42 -37.15 -6.48
N PRO A 166 32.85 -38.35 -6.02
CA PRO A 166 32.74 -39.53 -6.84
C PRO A 166 31.29 -39.64 -7.30
N ASN A 167 31.07 -39.94 -8.57
CA ASN A 167 29.72 -39.96 -9.14
C ASN A 167 28.95 -41.14 -8.52
N TYR A 168 28.31 -40.91 -7.38
CA TYR A 168 27.57 -41.92 -6.65
C TYR A 168 26.43 -42.42 -7.53
N THR A 169 26.45 -43.71 -7.82
CA THR A 169 25.48 -44.29 -8.74
C THR A 169 24.13 -44.40 -8.04
N LYS A 170 23.04 -43.97 -8.68
CA LYS A 170 21.69 -44.22 -8.15
C LYS A 170 21.19 -45.65 -8.41
N SER A 171 21.95 -46.45 -9.16
CA SER A 171 21.64 -47.84 -9.43
C SER A 171 21.78 -48.70 -8.17
N TRP A 172 20.90 -49.69 -8.06
CA TRP A 172 20.95 -50.70 -7.02
C TRP A 172 21.26 -52.06 -7.63
N TYR A 173 21.68 -53.02 -6.79
CA TYR A 173 21.98 -54.39 -7.20
C TYR A 173 20.78 -55.07 -7.88
N ASP A 174 21.03 -55.67 -9.03
CA ASP A 174 20.06 -56.51 -9.74
C ASP A 174 19.79 -57.82 -8.96
N ARG A 175 18.80 -57.80 -8.07
CA ARG A 175 18.46 -58.97 -7.25
C ARG A 175 17.91 -60.11 -8.11
N GLY A 176 18.58 -61.26 -8.08
CA GLY A 176 18.13 -62.47 -8.77
C GLY A 176 18.43 -62.52 -10.27
N ALA A 177 19.18 -61.54 -10.80
CA ALA A 177 19.64 -61.58 -12.18
C ALA A 177 20.67 -62.69 -12.39
N LYS A 178 20.45 -63.48 -13.43
CA LYS A 178 21.24 -64.65 -13.81
C LYS A 178 21.91 -64.37 -15.15
N ILE A 179 23.21 -64.63 -15.25
CA ILE A 179 23.99 -64.36 -16.47
C ILE A 179 24.02 -65.59 -17.38
N PHE A 180 24.47 -66.73 -16.86
CA PHE A 180 24.76 -67.91 -17.66
C PHE A 180 24.44 -69.21 -16.92
N GLN A 181 23.80 -70.16 -17.58
CA GLN A 181 23.56 -71.50 -17.04
C GLN A 181 24.37 -72.53 -17.82
N ALA A 182 25.20 -73.31 -17.10
CA ALA A 182 25.98 -74.37 -17.70
C ALA A 182 25.25 -75.72 -17.59
N ASP A 183 25.35 -76.57 -18.62
CA ASP A 183 24.78 -77.92 -18.59
C ASP A 183 25.67 -78.94 -17.88
N LYS A 184 26.95 -78.62 -17.72
CA LYS A 184 27.96 -79.49 -17.10
C LYS A 184 28.72 -78.74 -16.03
N TYR A 185 29.20 -79.48 -15.04
CA TYR A 185 30.04 -78.94 -13.99
C TYR A 185 31.35 -78.36 -14.56
N ARG A 186 31.65 -77.11 -14.20
CA ARG A 186 32.90 -76.42 -14.57
C ARG A 186 33.89 -76.49 -13.41
N LYS A 187 35.18 -76.60 -13.73
CA LYS A 187 36.24 -76.60 -12.71
C LYS A 187 36.28 -75.24 -12.01
N GLY A 188 36.25 -75.23 -10.69
CA GLY A 188 36.17 -74.02 -9.88
C GLY A 188 34.75 -73.61 -9.49
N ALA A 189 33.73 -74.29 -10.01
CA ALA A 189 32.34 -74.07 -9.60
C ALA A 189 32.07 -74.69 -8.22
N CYS A 190 31.07 -74.16 -7.53
CA CYS A 190 30.56 -74.71 -6.28
C CYS A 190 30.26 -76.21 -6.42
N GLU A 191 30.84 -77.03 -5.55
CA GLU A 191 30.70 -78.49 -5.62
C GLU A 191 29.26 -78.96 -5.35
N ASN A 192 28.45 -78.12 -4.69
CA ASN A 192 27.05 -78.40 -4.37
C ASN A 192 26.09 -78.08 -5.54
N CYS A 193 26.10 -76.84 -6.04
CA CYS A 193 25.13 -76.35 -7.02
C CYS A 193 25.69 -76.19 -8.44
N GLY A 194 27.01 -76.06 -8.62
CA GLY A 194 27.65 -75.90 -9.93
C GLY A 194 27.72 -74.47 -10.49
N ALA A 195 27.33 -73.45 -9.72
CA ALA A 195 27.56 -72.04 -10.06
C ALA A 195 29.01 -71.62 -9.79
N MET A 196 29.55 -70.69 -10.58
CA MET A 196 30.93 -70.19 -10.46
C MET A 196 31.07 -68.97 -9.53
N THR A 197 29.97 -68.34 -9.13
CA THR A 197 30.00 -67.05 -8.41
C THR A 197 30.33 -67.16 -6.93
N HIS A 198 30.14 -68.34 -6.33
CA HIS A 198 30.31 -68.55 -4.90
C HIS A 198 30.94 -69.92 -4.59
N THR A 199 31.42 -70.07 -3.35
CA THR A 199 32.00 -71.32 -2.84
C THR A 199 30.93 -72.22 -2.21
N THR A 200 31.25 -73.49 -1.93
CA THR A 200 30.33 -74.45 -1.31
C THR A 200 29.76 -74.00 0.03
N LYS A 201 30.54 -73.26 0.83
CA LYS A 201 30.10 -72.75 2.12
C LYS A 201 29.11 -71.58 2.01
N ALA A 202 29.24 -70.78 0.96
CA ALA A 202 28.36 -69.64 0.67
C ALA A 202 27.21 -70.01 -0.28
N CYS A 203 26.99 -71.30 -0.53
CA CYS A 203 25.97 -71.80 -1.43
C CYS A 203 24.57 -71.56 -0.86
N MET A 204 23.74 -70.82 -1.61
CA MET A 204 22.33 -70.57 -1.25
C MET A 204 21.43 -71.80 -1.48
N GLU A 205 21.85 -72.70 -2.38
CA GLU A 205 21.15 -73.96 -2.63
C GLU A 205 21.36 -74.94 -1.47
N ARG A 206 20.32 -75.72 -1.17
CA ARG A 206 20.34 -76.74 -0.11
C ARG A 206 21.53 -77.69 -0.29
N PRO A 207 22.32 -77.99 0.76
CA PRO A 207 23.42 -78.95 0.69
C PRO A 207 22.96 -80.33 0.20
N ARG A 208 23.54 -80.81 -0.92
CA ARG A 208 23.23 -82.11 -1.54
C ARG A 208 24.26 -83.16 -1.09
N LYS A 209 23.82 -84.39 -0.85
CA LYS A 209 24.69 -85.51 -0.41
C LYS A 209 25.81 -85.84 -1.41
N LEU A 210 25.50 -85.80 -2.71
CA LEU A 210 26.42 -86.17 -3.79
C LEU A 210 26.86 -84.99 -4.65
N GLY A 211 26.41 -83.75 -4.37
CA GLY A 211 26.81 -82.51 -5.06
C GLY A 211 26.64 -82.47 -6.60
N ALA A 212 26.68 -81.27 -7.17
CA ALA A 212 26.75 -81.05 -8.62
C ALA A 212 28.08 -81.51 -9.23
N LYS A 213 29.18 -81.49 -8.46
CA LYS A 213 30.53 -81.88 -8.92
C LYS A 213 30.59 -83.31 -9.45
N TRP A 214 29.94 -84.24 -8.74
CA TRP A 214 29.98 -85.66 -9.08
C TRP A 214 28.80 -86.11 -9.94
N THR A 215 27.64 -85.44 -9.83
CA THR A 215 26.43 -85.84 -10.56
C THR A 215 26.20 -85.06 -11.86
N SER A 216 26.77 -83.86 -12.01
CA SER A 216 26.51 -82.90 -13.10
C SER A 216 25.02 -82.65 -13.39
N LYS A 217 24.15 -82.90 -12.41
CA LYS A 217 22.70 -82.72 -12.51
C LYS A 217 22.27 -81.45 -11.76
N ASN A 218 21.28 -80.75 -12.29
CA ASN A 218 20.68 -79.54 -11.71
C ASN A 218 21.74 -78.47 -11.39
N ILE A 219 22.46 -78.01 -12.42
CA ILE A 219 23.44 -76.93 -12.33
C ILE A 219 22.71 -75.59 -12.19
N ALA A 220 23.04 -74.86 -11.13
CA ALA A 220 22.52 -73.52 -10.90
C ALA A 220 23.14 -72.51 -11.90
N PRO A 221 22.37 -71.52 -12.36
CA PRO A 221 22.90 -70.42 -13.16
C PRO A 221 23.82 -69.52 -12.34
N ASP A 222 24.79 -68.91 -13.00
CA ASP A 222 25.70 -67.92 -12.42
C ASP A 222 24.97 -66.61 -12.14
N GLU A 223 25.22 -66.04 -10.96
CA GLU A 223 24.67 -64.77 -10.48
C GLU A 223 25.43 -63.56 -11.06
N LYS A 224 24.76 -62.41 -11.16
CA LYS A 224 25.43 -61.14 -11.50
C LYS A 224 26.05 -60.52 -10.24
N VAL A 225 27.37 -60.42 -10.19
CA VAL A 225 28.10 -59.75 -9.09
C VAL A 225 28.40 -58.32 -9.50
N GLU A 226 27.85 -57.36 -8.77
CA GLU A 226 28.06 -55.93 -8.99
C GLU A 226 28.65 -55.29 -7.73
N THR A 227 29.37 -54.19 -7.89
CA THR A 227 29.91 -53.40 -6.78
C THR A 227 29.63 -51.93 -7.03
N PHE A 228 28.92 -51.27 -6.12
CA PHE A 228 28.59 -49.85 -6.21
C PHE A 228 29.20 -49.08 -5.04
N GLU A 229 29.69 -47.88 -5.34
CA GLU A 229 30.05 -46.88 -4.33
C GLU A 229 28.86 -45.93 -4.16
N LEU A 230 28.28 -45.95 -2.96
CA LEU A 230 27.09 -45.18 -2.59
C LEU A 230 27.40 -44.26 -1.41
N ASP A 231 26.68 -43.14 -1.37
CA ASP A 231 26.63 -42.22 -0.24
C ASP A 231 26.09 -42.88 1.04
N TYR A 232 26.25 -42.18 2.18
CA TYR A 232 25.68 -42.62 3.45
C TYR A 232 24.16 -42.81 3.37
N ASP A 233 23.44 -41.81 2.85
CA ASP A 233 22.00 -41.89 2.63
C ASP A 233 21.67 -42.92 1.56
N GLY A 234 22.46 -42.98 0.47
CA GLY A 234 22.32 -43.96 -0.60
C GLY A 234 22.43 -45.40 -0.11
N LYS A 235 23.27 -45.72 0.88
CA LYS A 235 23.35 -47.08 1.47
C LYS A 235 22.17 -47.43 2.36
N ARG A 236 21.55 -46.43 2.99
CA ARG A 236 20.50 -46.59 4.01
C ARG A 236 19.10 -46.32 3.49
N ASP A 237 18.98 -45.91 2.23
CA ASP A 237 17.68 -45.69 1.63
C ASP A 237 16.87 -47.00 1.62
N ARG A 238 15.72 -46.94 2.31
CA ARG A 238 14.78 -48.05 2.43
C ARG A 238 14.22 -48.45 1.06
N TRP A 239 14.14 -47.49 0.14
CA TRP A 239 13.53 -47.67 -1.19
C TRP A 239 14.56 -48.02 -2.28
N ASN A 240 15.76 -48.44 -1.89
CA ASN A 240 16.75 -48.95 -2.81
C ASN A 240 16.26 -50.18 -3.59
N GLY A 241 16.33 -50.11 -4.92
CA GLY A 241 15.83 -51.14 -5.83
C GLY A 241 14.30 -51.20 -5.91
N TYR A 242 13.60 -50.12 -5.54
CA TYR A 242 12.14 -50.03 -5.71
C TYR A 242 11.78 -49.94 -7.20
N ASP A 243 10.97 -50.88 -7.67
CA ASP A 243 10.39 -50.84 -9.01
C ASP A 243 9.17 -49.89 -9.03
N ALA A 244 9.25 -48.85 -9.85
CA ALA A 244 8.17 -47.88 -10.00
C ALA A 244 6.88 -48.51 -10.54
N ALA A 245 6.97 -49.59 -11.33
CA ALA A 245 5.79 -50.29 -11.83
C ALA A 245 4.98 -50.95 -10.69
N SER A 246 5.63 -51.36 -9.60
CA SER A 246 4.95 -51.94 -8.43
C SER A 246 4.00 -50.97 -7.74
N TYR A 247 4.15 -49.65 -7.96
CA TYR A 247 3.22 -48.64 -7.45
C TYR A 247 1.83 -48.75 -8.09
N ALA A 248 1.70 -49.38 -9.26
CA ALA A 248 0.42 -49.65 -9.89
C ALA A 248 -0.53 -50.44 -8.97
N HIS A 249 -0.03 -51.40 -8.19
CA HIS A 249 -0.86 -52.13 -7.21
C HIS A 249 -1.39 -51.26 -6.05
N VAL A 250 -0.74 -50.13 -5.77
CA VAL A 250 -1.29 -49.14 -4.85
C VAL A 250 -2.46 -48.44 -5.53
N ILE A 251 -2.27 -47.96 -6.76
CA ILE A 251 -3.31 -47.30 -7.56
C ILE A 251 -4.54 -48.19 -7.70
N GLU A 252 -4.38 -49.45 -8.13
CA GLU A 252 -5.47 -50.43 -8.27
C GLU A 252 -6.28 -50.61 -6.97
N ARG A 253 -5.61 -50.61 -5.81
CA ARG A 253 -6.29 -50.69 -4.50
C ARG A 253 -7.11 -49.45 -4.18
N TYR A 254 -6.63 -48.26 -4.52
CA TYR A 254 -7.38 -47.02 -4.35
C TYR A 254 -8.55 -46.94 -5.34
N GLU A 255 -8.35 -47.32 -6.59
CA GLU A 255 -9.42 -47.39 -7.60
C GLU A 255 -10.54 -48.35 -7.19
N ALA A 256 -10.19 -49.55 -6.70
CA ALA A 256 -11.18 -50.51 -6.19
C ALA A 256 -11.94 -49.96 -4.96
N ARG A 257 -11.27 -49.19 -4.10
CA ARG A 257 -11.90 -48.52 -2.95
C ARG A 257 -12.88 -47.43 -3.41
N ASP A 258 -12.49 -46.63 -4.39
CA ASP A 258 -13.32 -45.56 -4.95
C ASP A 258 -14.51 -46.12 -5.76
N ASP A 259 -14.33 -47.24 -6.45
CA ASP A 259 -15.43 -47.99 -7.08
C ASP A 259 -16.44 -48.52 -6.06
N ALA A 260 -15.95 -49.10 -4.95
CA ALA A 260 -16.82 -49.57 -3.87
C ALA A 260 -17.59 -48.40 -3.22
N ARG A 261 -16.92 -47.25 -3.01
CA ARG A 261 -17.56 -46.02 -2.51
C ARG A 261 -18.63 -45.51 -3.47
N ARG A 262 -18.35 -45.47 -4.78
CA ARG A 262 -19.32 -45.06 -5.80
C ARG A 262 -20.52 -46.00 -5.88
N LYS A 263 -20.31 -47.32 -5.78
CA LYS A 263 -21.40 -48.30 -5.72
C LYS A 263 -22.27 -48.10 -4.48
N PHE A 264 -21.65 -47.94 -3.32
CA PHE A 264 -22.36 -47.67 -2.07
C PHE A 264 -23.23 -46.41 -2.14
N LEU A 265 -22.72 -45.31 -2.71
CA LEU A 265 -23.50 -44.08 -2.91
C LEU A 265 -24.69 -44.29 -3.87
N LYS A 266 -24.49 -45.04 -4.96
CA LYS A 266 -25.59 -45.41 -5.89
C LYS A 266 -26.64 -46.28 -5.22
N ASP A 267 -26.23 -47.26 -4.43
CA ASP A 267 -27.16 -48.14 -3.69
C ASP A 267 -27.97 -47.34 -2.66
N GLN A 268 -27.36 -46.33 -2.01
CA GLN A 268 -28.08 -45.41 -1.14
C GLN A 268 -29.08 -44.53 -1.92
N GLN A 269 -28.72 -44.04 -3.12
CA GLN A 269 -29.65 -43.31 -3.99
C GLN A 269 -30.84 -44.18 -4.38
N LEU A 270 -30.59 -45.42 -4.79
CA LEU A 270 -31.64 -46.37 -5.17
C LEU A 270 -32.56 -46.67 -3.98
N LYS A 271 -32.02 -46.91 -2.78
CA LYS A 271 -32.84 -47.08 -1.57
C LYS A 271 -33.70 -45.87 -1.25
N LYS A 272 -33.14 -44.65 -1.33
CA LYS A 272 -33.92 -43.40 -1.14
C LYS A 272 -35.03 -43.27 -2.18
N LEU A 273 -34.78 -43.64 -3.44
CA LEU A 273 -35.81 -43.64 -4.50
C LEU A 273 -36.87 -44.71 -4.27
N GLU A 274 -36.49 -45.91 -3.82
CA GLU A 274 -37.43 -46.99 -3.44
C GLU A 274 -38.30 -46.58 -2.23
N GLU A 275 -37.72 -45.95 -1.22
CA GLU A 275 -38.45 -45.39 -0.06
C GLU A 275 -39.42 -44.28 -0.49
N LYS A 276 -39.00 -43.37 -1.39
CA LYS A 276 -39.88 -42.34 -1.99
C LYS A 276 -41.03 -42.97 -2.79
N ASN A 277 -40.75 -43.98 -3.62
CA ASN A 277 -41.77 -44.68 -4.41
C ASN A 277 -42.75 -45.47 -3.53
N ASN A 278 -42.29 -46.06 -2.43
CA ASN A 278 -43.16 -46.73 -1.46
C ASN A 278 -44.03 -45.74 -0.67
N ASN A 279 -43.54 -44.52 -0.39
CA ASN A 279 -44.31 -43.46 0.27
C ASN A 279 -45.33 -42.76 -0.66
N GLN A 280 -45.20 -42.86 -1.99
CA GLN A 280 -46.14 -42.26 -2.95
C GLN A 280 -47.53 -42.93 -3.02
N ASN A 281 -47.75 -44.06 -2.33
CA ASN A 281 -49.09 -44.67 -2.21
C ASN A 281 -49.95 -44.08 -1.06
N GLY A 282 -49.52 -42.99 -0.42
CA GLY A 282 -50.30 -42.25 0.58
C GLY A 282 -50.18 -40.74 0.41
N GLU A 283 -51.21 -40.14 -0.22
CA GLU A 283 -51.63 -38.72 -0.24
C GLU A 283 -50.61 -37.59 -0.50
N ASP A 284 -50.95 -36.82 -1.54
CA ASP A 284 -50.42 -35.54 -2.04
C ASP A 284 -49.70 -34.61 -1.05
N GLY A 285 -48.50 -34.18 -1.45
CA GLY A 285 -47.76 -33.07 -0.84
C GLY A 285 -46.55 -32.68 -1.69
N ALA A 286 -46.80 -32.00 -2.80
CA ALA A 286 -45.77 -31.35 -3.61
C ALA A 286 -45.19 -30.12 -2.89
N SER A 287 -43.92 -30.18 -2.47
CA SER A 287 -43.08 -28.99 -2.28
C SER A 287 -41.59 -29.34 -2.19
N ASP A 288 -40.81 -28.66 -3.03
CA ASP A 288 -39.35 -28.51 -3.11
C ASP A 288 -38.48 -29.70 -3.49
N ASP A 289 -38.22 -29.78 -4.80
CA ASP A 289 -37.35 -30.74 -5.49
C ASP A 289 -36.07 -30.04 -6.02
N GLU A 290 -35.49 -29.10 -5.27
CA GLU A 290 -34.23 -28.41 -5.67
C GLU A 290 -33.09 -28.47 -4.63
N ASP A 291 -33.22 -29.16 -3.49
CA ASP A 291 -32.20 -29.10 -2.41
C ASP A 291 -31.62 -30.46 -1.95
N ASN A 292 -31.80 -31.55 -2.71
CA ASN A 292 -31.34 -32.90 -2.29
C ASN A 292 -30.36 -33.59 -3.25
N GLU A 293 -29.66 -32.85 -4.10
CA GLU A 293 -28.57 -33.42 -4.89
C GLU A 293 -27.20 -33.37 -4.17
N ASP A 294 -27.07 -32.59 -3.09
CA ASP A 294 -25.78 -32.34 -2.42
C ASP A 294 -25.52 -33.20 -1.16
N ASP A 295 -26.54 -33.83 -0.55
CA ASP A 295 -26.38 -34.59 0.71
C ASP A 295 -25.72 -35.98 0.54
N LEU A 296 -25.38 -36.37 -0.69
CA LEU A 296 -24.67 -37.62 -1.00
C LEU A 296 -23.23 -37.43 -1.44
N LYS A 297 -22.79 -36.18 -1.59
CA LYS A 297 -21.38 -35.86 -1.77
C LYS A 297 -20.76 -35.67 -0.40
N VAL A 298 -20.50 -36.79 0.29
CA VAL A 298 -19.73 -36.81 1.54
C VAL A 298 -18.27 -36.45 1.21
N ASP A 299 -18.01 -35.20 0.84
CA ASP A 299 -16.69 -34.63 0.86
C ASP A 299 -16.39 -34.34 2.33
N GLU A 300 -15.62 -35.21 3.00
CA GLU A 300 -15.15 -35.06 4.40
C GLU A 300 -14.41 -33.72 4.66
N ALA A 301 -14.22 -32.87 3.65
CA ALA A 301 -13.52 -31.59 3.73
C ALA A 301 -14.44 -30.35 3.70
N LYS A 302 -15.75 -30.47 3.47
CA LYS A 302 -16.68 -29.34 3.55
C LYS A 302 -17.70 -29.58 4.66
N VAL A 303 -17.30 -29.21 5.88
CA VAL A 303 -18.29 -28.90 6.92
C VAL A 303 -19.04 -27.68 6.42
N ASP A 304 -20.27 -27.90 5.97
CA ASP A 304 -21.21 -26.89 5.51
C ASP A 304 -21.36 -25.78 6.58
N GLU A 305 -20.91 -24.56 6.25
CA GLU A 305 -20.86 -23.42 7.16
C GLU A 305 -22.26 -22.91 7.54
N SER A 306 -23.30 -23.33 6.82
CA SER A 306 -24.70 -23.00 7.13
C SER A 306 -25.17 -23.56 8.48
N LYS A 307 -24.59 -24.68 8.93
CA LYS A 307 -24.92 -25.35 10.21
C LYS A 307 -24.20 -24.74 11.43
N GLN A 308 -23.40 -23.69 11.24
CA GLN A 308 -22.63 -23.00 12.30
C GLN A 308 -23.33 -21.73 12.84
N MET A 309 -24.61 -21.49 12.53
CA MET A 309 -25.35 -20.32 13.03
C MET A 309 -26.07 -20.55 14.38
N ASP A 310 -26.06 -21.76 14.92
CA ASP A 310 -26.65 -22.08 16.23
C ASP A 310 -25.67 -21.78 17.39
N PHE A 311 -25.43 -20.50 17.65
CA PHE A 311 -24.54 -20.02 18.73
C PHE A 311 -25.16 -20.08 20.15
N ALA A 312 -26.37 -20.62 20.31
CA ALA A 312 -27.15 -20.50 21.56
C ALA A 312 -26.95 -21.64 22.57
N LYS A 313 -26.26 -22.73 22.23
CA LYS A 313 -26.05 -23.85 23.17
C LYS A 313 -24.58 -24.30 23.21
N VAL A 314 -23.77 -23.56 23.98
CA VAL A 314 -22.41 -23.99 24.34
C VAL A 314 -22.52 -25.07 25.42
N GLU A 315 -22.80 -26.30 25.02
CA GLU A 315 -22.50 -27.45 25.87
C GLU A 315 -20.99 -27.62 25.96
N LYS A 316 -20.50 -27.66 27.20
CA LYS A 316 -19.09 -27.73 27.59
C LYS A 316 -18.50 -29.05 27.09
N ARG A 317 -18.03 -29.09 25.85
CA ARG A 317 -17.42 -30.28 25.25
C ARG A 317 -16.18 -30.69 26.05
N VAL A 318 -16.22 -31.92 26.55
CA VAL A 318 -15.16 -32.57 27.31
C VAL A 318 -13.89 -32.66 26.44
N ARG A 319 -12.77 -32.17 26.98
CA ARG A 319 -11.43 -32.37 26.42
C ARG A 319 -11.15 -33.87 26.37
N THR A 320 -11.14 -34.47 25.19
CA THR A 320 -10.48 -35.75 25.00
C THR A 320 -8.96 -35.53 25.09
N THR A 321 -8.24 -36.54 25.57
CA THR A 321 -6.78 -36.54 25.84
C THR A 321 -5.91 -36.44 24.57
N GLY A 322 -6.51 -36.21 23.41
CA GLY A 322 -5.86 -36.17 22.10
C GLY A 322 -5.71 -34.78 21.49
N GLY A 323 -5.71 -33.69 22.28
CA GLY A 323 -5.15 -32.39 21.87
C GLY A 323 -5.72 -31.73 20.61
N GLY A 324 -6.87 -32.16 20.10
CA GLY A 324 -7.56 -31.53 18.98
C GLY A 324 -8.67 -30.64 19.50
N SER A 325 -8.44 -29.33 19.57
CA SER A 325 -9.53 -28.36 19.67
C SER A 325 -10.42 -28.52 18.44
N THR A 326 -11.60 -29.15 18.58
CA THR A 326 -12.64 -29.21 17.54
C THR A 326 -13.38 -27.88 17.42
N GLY A 327 -12.65 -26.77 17.45
CA GLY A 327 -13.06 -25.54 16.80
C GLY A 327 -12.39 -25.58 15.43
N THR A 328 -13.13 -25.28 14.37
CA THR A 328 -12.59 -25.15 13.02
C THR A 328 -11.47 -24.10 13.03
N VAL A 329 -10.22 -24.53 13.24
CA VAL A 329 -9.04 -23.69 13.06
C VAL A 329 -8.92 -23.48 11.57
N ARG A 330 -9.73 -22.57 11.03
CA ARG A 330 -9.55 -22.08 9.67
C ARG A 330 -8.14 -21.52 9.63
N ASN A 331 -7.36 -21.93 8.63
CA ASN A 331 -6.04 -21.35 8.41
C ASN A 331 -6.22 -19.83 8.32
N LEU A 332 -5.46 -19.07 9.11
CA LEU A 332 -5.51 -17.60 9.10
C LEU A 332 -5.14 -17.01 7.74
N ARG A 333 -4.41 -17.77 6.92
CA ARG A 333 -4.11 -17.40 5.54
C ARG A 333 -5.38 -17.55 4.69
N ILE A 334 -5.84 -16.40 4.19
CA ILE A 334 -6.85 -16.26 3.14
C ILE A 334 -6.32 -17.00 1.89
N ARG A 335 -7.13 -17.91 1.34
CA ARG A 335 -6.72 -18.78 0.21
C ARG A 335 -6.91 -18.10 -1.14
N GLU A 336 -7.84 -17.15 -1.19
CA GLU A 336 -8.19 -16.31 -2.33
C GLU A 336 -7.03 -15.36 -2.69
N ASP A 337 -6.29 -14.90 -1.68
CA ASP A 337 -5.13 -14.03 -1.85
C ASP A 337 -3.87 -14.84 -2.19
N THR A 338 -3.43 -14.70 -3.44
CA THR A 338 -2.15 -15.26 -3.89
C THR A 338 -0.98 -14.49 -3.27
N ALA A 339 0.08 -15.22 -2.87
CA ALA A 339 1.28 -14.56 -2.37
C ALA A 339 2.03 -13.89 -3.53
N LYS A 340 2.65 -12.73 -3.29
CA LYS A 340 3.34 -11.93 -4.32
C LYS A 340 4.35 -12.74 -5.15
N TYR A 341 5.19 -13.55 -4.50
CA TYR A 341 6.20 -14.39 -5.17
C TYR A 341 5.63 -15.61 -5.94
N LEU A 342 4.33 -15.87 -5.84
CA LEU A 342 3.64 -16.91 -6.62
C LEU A 342 2.92 -16.33 -7.85
N LEU A 343 2.92 -15.00 -8.02
CA LEU A 343 2.35 -14.35 -9.20
C LEU A 343 3.13 -14.74 -10.46
N ASN A 344 4.46 -14.79 -10.37
CA ASN A 344 5.35 -15.29 -11.41
C ASN A 344 6.39 -16.23 -10.78
N LEU A 345 6.51 -17.46 -11.32
CA LEU A 345 7.41 -18.50 -10.83
C LEU A 345 8.76 -18.51 -11.57
N ASP A 346 8.91 -17.67 -12.59
CA ASP A 346 10.18 -17.49 -13.27
C ASP A 346 11.20 -16.87 -12.31
N VAL A 347 12.40 -17.48 -12.24
CA VAL A 347 13.46 -17.10 -11.31
C VAL A 347 13.93 -15.66 -11.52
N ASN A 348 13.85 -15.16 -12.75
CA ASN A 348 14.29 -13.83 -13.16
C ASN A 348 13.14 -12.81 -13.26
N SER A 349 12.01 -13.08 -12.60
CA SER A 349 10.89 -12.13 -12.52
C SER A 349 11.19 -10.99 -11.53
N ALA A 350 10.21 -10.51 -10.78
CA ALA A 350 10.42 -9.47 -9.78
C ALA A 350 10.99 -10.03 -8.47
N HIS A 351 12.01 -9.36 -7.92
CA HIS A 351 12.59 -9.74 -6.64
C HIS A 351 11.60 -9.51 -5.48
N TYR A 352 11.29 -10.59 -4.77
CA TYR A 352 10.54 -10.58 -3.52
C TYR A 352 11.50 -10.67 -2.33
N ASP A 353 11.48 -9.67 -1.44
CA ASP A 353 12.22 -9.73 -0.18
C ASP A 353 11.34 -10.41 0.89
N PRO A 354 11.65 -11.66 1.31
CA PRO A 354 10.85 -12.38 2.30
C PRO A 354 10.92 -11.78 3.71
N LYS A 355 11.93 -10.95 4.00
CA LYS A 355 12.09 -10.33 5.32
C LYS A 355 11.04 -9.24 5.53
N THR A 356 10.98 -8.29 4.60
CA THR A 356 10.01 -7.18 4.63
C THR A 356 8.69 -7.53 3.96
N ARG A 357 8.62 -8.67 3.27
CA ARG A 357 7.47 -9.13 2.47
C ARG A 357 7.08 -8.12 1.38
N SER A 358 8.08 -7.43 0.82
CA SER A 358 7.90 -6.42 -0.23
C SER A 358 8.36 -6.95 -1.58
N MET A 359 7.65 -6.56 -2.63
CA MET A 359 8.02 -6.80 -4.02
C MET A 359 8.05 -5.44 -4.71
N ARG A 360 9.22 -5.02 -5.16
CA ARG A 360 9.42 -3.65 -5.65
C ARG A 360 8.87 -3.47 -7.06
N GLU A 361 9.35 -4.31 -7.96
CA GLU A 361 9.00 -4.29 -9.38
C GLU A 361 7.71 -5.08 -9.66
N ASP A 362 7.13 -4.85 -10.83
CA ASP A 362 5.99 -5.60 -11.34
C ASP A 362 6.43 -7.03 -11.74
N PRO A 363 5.85 -8.10 -11.19
CA PRO A 363 6.17 -9.48 -11.59
C PRO A 363 5.71 -9.82 -13.01
N LEU A 364 4.78 -9.07 -13.60
CA LEU A 364 4.17 -9.33 -14.91
C LEU A 364 4.13 -8.05 -15.76
N PRO A 365 5.28 -7.49 -16.17
CA PRO A 365 5.33 -6.20 -16.88
C PRO A 365 4.55 -6.20 -18.21
N ASP A 366 4.57 -7.31 -18.95
CA ASP A 366 4.00 -7.41 -20.30
C ASP A 366 2.47 -7.52 -20.36
N MET A 367 1.80 -7.79 -19.23
CA MET A 367 0.33 -7.86 -19.20
C MET A 367 -0.32 -6.47 -19.24
N ASP A 368 -1.61 -6.41 -19.59
CA ASP A 368 -2.38 -5.16 -19.55
C ASP A 368 -2.58 -4.70 -18.08
N PRO A 369 -2.26 -3.44 -17.73
CA PRO A 369 -2.50 -2.88 -16.40
C PRO A 369 -3.90 -3.08 -15.80
N ASN A 370 -4.96 -3.15 -16.62
CA ASN A 370 -6.33 -3.30 -16.11
C ASN A 370 -6.65 -4.74 -15.65
N GLU A 371 -5.97 -5.73 -16.20
CA GLU A 371 -6.14 -7.14 -15.82
C GLU A 371 -5.21 -7.54 -14.67
N LYS A 372 -4.20 -6.72 -14.36
CA LYS A 372 -3.26 -6.97 -13.28
C LYS A 372 -3.89 -6.75 -11.92
N PHE A 373 -3.90 -7.81 -11.10
CA PHE A 373 -4.23 -7.69 -9.69
C PHE A 373 -3.15 -6.93 -8.88
N TYR A 374 -1.88 -7.02 -9.31
CA TYR A 374 -0.75 -6.42 -8.61
C TYR A 374 0.32 -5.95 -9.61
N ALA A 375 0.71 -4.67 -9.50
CA ALA A 375 1.67 -4.01 -10.41
C ALA A 375 2.98 -3.59 -9.70
N GLY A 376 3.31 -4.23 -8.56
CA GLY A 376 4.49 -3.89 -7.75
C GLY A 376 4.24 -2.83 -6.66
N ASP A 377 5.03 -2.87 -5.59
CA ASP A 377 4.91 -1.92 -4.47
C ASP A 377 5.38 -0.50 -4.88
N ASN A 378 6.25 -0.36 -5.88
CA ASN A 378 6.72 0.95 -6.35
C ASN A 378 5.59 1.79 -6.95
N GLN A 379 4.70 1.17 -7.72
CA GLN A 379 3.53 1.85 -8.29
C GLN A 379 2.62 2.38 -7.19
N ASN A 380 2.31 1.53 -6.20
CA ASN A 380 1.46 1.91 -5.08
C ASN A 380 2.08 3.02 -4.22
N ARG A 381 3.40 2.99 -4.01
CA ARG A 381 4.14 4.01 -3.25
C ARG A 381 4.12 5.40 -3.87
N VAL A 382 4.06 5.48 -5.20
CA VAL A 382 4.05 6.77 -5.91
C VAL A 382 2.61 7.21 -6.19
N SER A 383 1.61 6.34 -6.19
CA SER A 383 0.23 6.69 -6.51
C SER A 383 -0.53 7.46 -5.40
N GLY A 384 -1.65 8.09 -5.79
CA GLY A 384 -2.62 8.69 -4.87
C GLY A 384 -2.16 10.00 -4.21
N GLN A 385 -2.54 10.19 -2.94
CA GLN A 385 -2.24 11.40 -2.16
C GLN A 385 -0.74 11.66 -1.96
N ALA A 386 0.11 10.64 -2.14
CA ALA A 386 1.56 10.79 -2.06
C ALA A 386 2.11 11.77 -3.11
N LEU A 387 1.53 11.78 -4.33
CA LEU A 387 1.92 12.76 -5.37
C LEU A 387 1.48 14.17 -5.01
N GLU A 388 0.26 14.32 -4.52
CA GLU A 388 -0.26 15.63 -4.11
C GLU A 388 0.57 16.21 -2.96
N PHE A 389 0.91 15.38 -1.98
CA PHE A 389 1.78 15.76 -0.87
C PHE A 389 3.19 16.12 -1.35
N LYS A 390 3.77 15.39 -2.31
CA LYS A 390 5.05 15.74 -2.93
C LYS A 390 4.98 17.10 -3.65
N GLN A 391 3.94 17.35 -4.44
CA GLN A 391 3.74 18.63 -5.11
C GLN A 391 3.58 19.79 -4.11
N LEU A 392 2.86 19.54 -3.01
CA LEU A 392 2.70 20.52 -1.94
C LEU A 392 4.04 20.82 -1.26
N ASN A 393 4.86 19.80 -0.96
CA ASN A 393 6.20 20.00 -0.41
C ASN A 393 7.10 20.80 -1.37
N ILE A 394 7.07 20.51 -2.67
CA ILE A 394 7.80 21.29 -3.67
C ILE A 394 7.34 22.76 -3.65
N HIS A 395 6.03 23.00 -3.62
CA HIS A 395 5.47 24.35 -3.52
C HIS A 395 5.91 25.07 -2.24
N ALA A 396 5.95 24.37 -1.10
CA ALA A 396 6.42 24.94 0.16
C ALA A 396 7.90 25.33 0.10
N TRP A 397 8.76 24.50 -0.51
CA TRP A 397 10.17 24.85 -0.73
C TRP A 397 10.33 26.05 -1.67
N GLU A 398 9.60 26.08 -2.78
CA GLU A 398 9.64 27.23 -3.70
C GLU A 398 9.13 28.53 -3.04
N ALA A 399 8.12 28.42 -2.16
CA ALA A 399 7.59 29.55 -1.40
C ALA A 399 8.60 30.02 -0.34
N PHE A 400 9.28 29.09 0.32
CA PHE A 400 10.35 29.38 1.26
C PHE A 400 11.54 30.10 0.59
N ASP A 401 11.98 29.62 -0.58
CA ASP A 401 13.04 30.26 -1.36
C ASP A 401 12.66 31.67 -1.83
N LYS A 402 11.36 31.93 -2.06
CA LYS A 402 10.81 33.27 -2.36
C LYS A 402 10.68 34.16 -1.12
N GLY A 403 10.95 33.64 0.08
CA GLY A 403 10.95 34.39 1.34
C GLY A 403 9.63 34.35 2.11
N THR A 404 8.64 33.55 1.69
CA THR A 404 7.45 33.31 2.53
C THR A 404 7.71 32.15 3.48
N ASP A 405 7.57 32.39 4.78
CA ASP A 405 7.77 31.36 5.80
C ASP A 405 6.58 30.40 5.84
N VAL A 406 6.67 29.34 5.04
CA VAL A 406 5.66 28.29 4.92
C VAL A 406 6.34 26.95 5.12
N HIS A 407 5.99 26.25 6.19
CA HIS A 407 6.55 24.93 6.49
C HIS A 407 5.45 23.88 6.62
N MET A 408 5.62 22.79 5.87
CA MET A 408 4.59 21.76 5.72
C MET A 408 4.25 21.02 7.01
N GLN A 409 5.26 20.69 7.82
CA GLN A 409 5.05 19.99 9.08
C GLN A 409 4.69 20.93 10.24
N ALA A 410 4.97 22.24 10.12
CA ALA A 410 4.74 23.19 11.20
C ALA A 410 3.36 23.83 11.09
N ALA A 411 2.96 24.21 9.87
CA ALA A 411 1.67 24.80 9.57
C ALA A 411 1.03 24.14 8.31
N PRO A 412 0.63 22.86 8.40
CA PRO A 412 0.13 22.10 7.24
C PRO A 412 -1.13 22.72 6.62
N SER A 413 -2.06 23.21 7.45
CA SER A 413 -3.31 23.83 6.98
C SER A 413 -3.06 25.14 6.22
N GLN A 414 -2.11 25.94 6.69
CA GLN A 414 -1.68 27.16 6.00
C GLN A 414 -1.03 26.82 4.65
N ALA A 415 -0.11 25.85 4.63
CA ALA A 415 0.54 25.42 3.41
C ALA A 415 -0.45 24.85 2.38
N GLU A 416 -1.45 24.08 2.83
CA GLU A 416 -2.52 23.55 1.98
C GLU A 416 -3.41 24.67 1.42
N LEU A 417 -3.81 25.64 2.25
CA LEU A 417 -4.63 26.77 1.81
C LEU A 417 -3.89 27.63 0.79
N LEU A 418 -2.60 27.90 1.02
CA LEU A 418 -1.74 28.59 0.06
C LEU A 418 -1.61 27.80 -1.24
N TYR A 419 -1.47 26.48 -1.17
CA TYR A 419 -1.39 25.61 -2.35
C TYR A 419 -2.71 25.58 -3.14
N LYS A 420 -3.86 25.55 -2.46
CA LYS A 420 -5.18 25.68 -3.10
C LYS A 420 -5.33 27.02 -3.82
N ASN A 421 -4.95 28.11 -3.16
CA ASN A 421 -4.94 29.45 -3.77
C ASN A 421 -3.99 29.50 -4.97
N TYR A 422 -2.81 28.86 -4.87
CA TYR A 422 -1.87 28.73 -5.97
C TYR A 422 -2.47 27.96 -7.15
N LYS A 423 -3.18 26.85 -6.93
CA LYS A 423 -3.87 26.11 -8.02
C LYS A 423 -4.88 26.98 -8.75
N VAL A 424 -5.75 27.69 -8.01
CA VAL A 424 -6.73 28.62 -8.59
C VAL A 424 -6.06 29.73 -9.38
N ASN A 425 -5.00 30.32 -8.84
CA ASN A 425 -4.25 31.38 -9.52
C ASN A 425 -3.49 30.86 -10.75
N LYS A 426 -2.96 29.64 -10.70
CA LYS A 426 -2.30 28.97 -11.83
C LYS A 426 -3.27 28.71 -12.97
N GLU A 427 -4.51 28.32 -12.68
CA GLU A 427 -5.56 28.18 -13.71
C GLU A 427 -5.92 29.51 -14.33
N LYS A 428 -6.17 30.56 -13.52
CA LYS A 428 -6.40 31.92 -14.02
C LYS A 428 -5.26 32.40 -14.92
N LEU A 429 -4.02 32.16 -14.52
CA LEU A 429 -2.83 32.53 -15.31
C LEU A 429 -2.77 31.73 -16.62
N LYS A 430 -3.12 30.43 -16.62
CA LYS A 430 -3.24 29.64 -17.86
C LYS A 430 -4.29 30.22 -18.81
N TYR A 431 -5.44 30.67 -18.29
CA TYR A 431 -6.48 31.32 -19.11
C TYR A 431 -5.97 32.64 -19.70
N GLN A 432 -5.36 33.51 -18.89
CA GLN A 432 -4.76 34.75 -19.37
C GLN A 432 -3.65 34.51 -20.40
N VAL A 433 -2.79 33.51 -20.20
CA VAL A 433 -1.77 33.11 -21.17
C VAL A 433 -2.43 32.63 -22.46
N LYS A 434 -3.50 31.81 -22.37
CA LYS A 434 -4.25 31.36 -23.54
C LYS A 434 -4.89 32.54 -24.29
N GLU A 435 -5.50 33.48 -23.59
CA GLU A 435 -6.11 34.69 -24.18
C GLU A 435 -5.06 35.60 -24.83
N THR A 436 -3.96 35.89 -24.14
CA THR A 436 -2.88 36.72 -24.70
C THR A 436 -2.19 36.05 -25.90
N ILE A 437 -2.09 34.71 -25.92
CA ILE A 437 -1.65 33.96 -27.10
C ILE A 437 -2.67 34.09 -28.23
N MET A 438 -3.96 33.95 -27.91
CA MET A 438 -5.06 34.08 -28.87
C MET A 438 -5.15 35.48 -29.47
N GLU A 439 -4.92 36.55 -28.69
CA GLU A 439 -4.86 37.93 -29.18
C GLU A 439 -3.64 38.18 -30.08
N LYS A 440 -2.48 37.61 -29.73
CA LYS A 440 -1.23 37.84 -30.48
C LYS A 440 -1.15 37.05 -31.78
N TYR A 441 -1.67 35.82 -31.78
CA TYR A 441 -1.50 34.89 -32.89
C TYR A 441 -2.82 34.57 -33.62
N GLY A 442 -3.96 35.04 -33.10
CA GLY A 442 -5.28 34.72 -33.63
C GLY A 442 -5.69 33.27 -33.34
N ASN A 443 -6.98 32.96 -33.47
CA ASN A 443 -7.46 31.59 -33.40
C ASN A 443 -7.57 31.03 -34.81
N ALA A 444 -6.60 30.20 -35.23
CA ALA A 444 -6.61 29.57 -36.56
C ALA A 444 -7.83 28.65 -36.82
N ALA A 445 -8.54 28.24 -35.76
CA ALA A 445 -9.76 27.44 -35.85
C ALA A 445 -11.06 28.27 -35.78
N ALA A 446 -10.97 29.57 -35.48
CA ALA A 446 -12.11 30.46 -35.67
C ALA A 446 -12.18 30.80 -37.16
N GLU A 447 -13.27 30.40 -37.83
CA GLU A 447 -13.67 30.98 -39.12
C GLU A 447 -14.08 32.45 -38.88
N GLU A 448 -13.12 33.31 -38.57
CA GLU A 448 -13.33 34.74 -38.66
C GLU A 448 -13.65 35.03 -40.12
N ALA A 449 -14.87 35.51 -40.36
CA ALA A 449 -15.29 35.95 -41.68
C ALA A 449 -14.31 37.03 -42.13
N LEU A 450 -13.41 36.63 -43.05
CA LEU A 450 -12.45 37.53 -43.67
C LEU A 450 -13.19 38.83 -44.04
N PRO A 451 -12.66 40.01 -43.68
CA PRO A 451 -13.31 41.27 -44.06
C PRO A 451 -13.59 41.22 -45.57
N LYS A 452 -14.81 41.59 -45.97
CA LYS A 452 -15.30 41.39 -47.36
C LYS A 452 -14.36 41.90 -48.44
N GLU A 453 -13.52 42.89 -48.11
CA GLU A 453 -12.48 43.47 -48.96
C GLU A 453 -11.38 42.44 -49.35
N LEU A 454 -11.00 41.54 -48.43
CA LEU A 454 -10.03 40.48 -48.70
C LEU A 454 -10.64 39.28 -49.44
N LEU A 455 -11.97 39.08 -49.34
CA LEU A 455 -12.67 38.00 -50.02
C LEU A 455 -12.78 38.23 -51.53
N LEU A 456 -12.85 39.49 -51.98
CA LEU A 456 -12.91 39.85 -53.40
C LEU A 456 -11.56 40.24 -54.04
N GLY A 457 -10.48 40.34 -53.26
CA GLY A 457 -9.12 40.58 -53.78
C GLY A 457 -8.92 41.91 -54.52
N GLN A 458 -9.83 42.88 -54.39
CA GLN A 458 -9.69 44.22 -54.96
C GLN A 458 -9.25 45.20 -53.87
N SER A 459 -7.96 45.58 -53.87
CA SER A 459 -7.41 46.59 -52.97
C SER A 459 -7.64 48.03 -53.43
N GLU A 460 -8.33 48.22 -54.57
CA GLU A 460 -8.50 49.52 -55.21
C GLU A 460 -9.95 49.99 -55.05
N ARG A 461 -10.16 50.98 -54.18
CA ARG A 461 -11.39 51.77 -54.13
C ARG A 461 -11.31 52.78 -55.26
N GLU A 462 -12.07 52.57 -56.33
CA GLU A 462 -12.13 53.51 -57.45
C GLU A 462 -12.86 54.79 -56.98
N VAL A 463 -12.10 55.89 -56.86
CA VAL A 463 -12.61 57.22 -56.51
C VAL A 463 -12.53 58.08 -57.75
N GLU A 464 -13.67 58.33 -58.37
CA GLU A 464 -13.75 59.18 -59.56
C GLU A 464 -13.76 60.65 -59.14
N TYR A 465 -12.76 61.41 -59.58
CA TYR A 465 -12.67 62.85 -59.38
C TYR A 465 -13.16 63.59 -60.62
N ASP A 466 -14.01 64.60 -60.40
CA ASP A 466 -14.36 65.57 -61.45
C ASP A 466 -13.13 66.40 -61.86
N ARG A 467 -13.18 67.10 -63.00
CA ARG A 467 -12.08 67.97 -63.48
C ARG A 467 -11.68 69.07 -62.48
N ALA A 468 -12.53 69.37 -61.50
CA ALA A 468 -12.31 70.30 -60.40
C ALA A 468 -11.83 69.63 -59.09
N GLY A 469 -11.50 68.33 -59.10
CA GLY A 469 -10.99 67.58 -57.95
C GLY A 469 -12.05 67.18 -56.90
N ARG A 470 -13.36 67.25 -57.24
CA ARG A 470 -14.44 66.81 -56.35
C ARG A 470 -14.80 65.36 -56.64
N VAL A 471 -14.96 64.55 -55.59
CA VAL A 471 -15.31 63.13 -55.70
C VAL A 471 -16.76 62.98 -56.16
N ILE A 472 -16.99 62.26 -57.27
CA ILE A 472 -18.33 61.99 -57.84
C ILE A 472 -18.87 60.63 -57.39
N LYS A 473 -17.99 59.61 -57.31
CA LYS A 473 -18.31 58.24 -56.87
C LYS A 473 -17.20 57.69 -55.98
N GLY A 474 -17.60 56.85 -55.02
CA GLY A 474 -16.68 56.12 -54.15
C GLY A 474 -16.59 56.63 -52.70
N GLN A 475 -17.28 57.73 -52.36
CA GLN A 475 -17.38 58.19 -50.97
C GLN A 475 -18.68 57.70 -50.34
N GLU A 476 -18.57 56.89 -49.29
CA GLU A 476 -19.72 56.49 -48.47
C GLU A 476 -20.44 57.76 -47.98
N MET A 477 -21.74 57.86 -48.25
CA MET A 477 -22.52 59.01 -47.81
C MET A 477 -22.52 59.07 -46.29
N ALA A 478 -21.74 59.99 -45.72
CA ALA A 478 -21.88 60.34 -44.32
C ALA A 478 -23.30 60.89 -44.11
N LEU A 479 -24.07 60.24 -43.24
CA LEU A 479 -25.40 60.71 -42.86
C LEU A 479 -25.28 62.17 -42.37
N PRO A 480 -26.05 63.11 -42.93
CA PRO A 480 -25.95 64.51 -42.55
C PRO A 480 -26.40 64.67 -41.09
N LYS A 481 -25.48 65.10 -40.21
CA LYS A 481 -25.82 65.52 -38.85
C LYS A 481 -26.74 66.73 -38.94
N SER A 482 -27.82 66.75 -38.17
CA SER A 482 -28.73 67.91 -38.18
C SER A 482 -28.04 69.15 -37.58
N LYS A 483 -28.67 70.33 -37.78
CA LYS A 483 -28.17 71.63 -37.28
C LYS A 483 -28.06 71.69 -35.75
N TYR A 484 -28.72 70.76 -35.05
CA TYR A 484 -28.73 70.69 -33.60
C TYR A 484 -27.76 69.63 -33.10
N GLU A 485 -27.16 69.85 -31.93
CA GLU A 485 -26.35 68.83 -31.26
C GLU A 485 -27.26 67.68 -30.84
N GLU A 486 -27.27 66.62 -31.65
CA GLU A 486 -27.94 65.36 -31.34
C GLU A 486 -27.13 64.62 -30.26
N ASP A 487 -27.81 63.78 -29.48
CA ASP A 487 -27.18 62.93 -28.44
C ASP A 487 -26.49 63.67 -27.27
N VAL A 488 -26.90 64.91 -26.98
CA VAL A 488 -26.51 65.59 -25.74
C VAL A 488 -27.40 65.12 -24.59
N TYR A 489 -26.91 64.14 -23.85
CA TYR A 489 -27.58 63.63 -22.66
C TYR A 489 -27.13 64.35 -21.40
N ILE A 490 -28.09 64.92 -20.67
CA ILE A 490 -27.84 65.61 -19.40
C ILE A 490 -27.71 64.56 -18.29
N ASN A 491 -26.73 64.70 -17.39
CA ASN A 491 -26.60 63.93 -16.14
C ASN A 491 -26.69 62.39 -16.27
N ASN A 492 -25.96 61.82 -17.24
CA ASN A 492 -25.82 60.37 -17.48
C ASN A 492 -27.13 59.62 -17.84
N HIS A 493 -28.13 60.33 -18.37
CA HIS A 493 -29.27 59.67 -19.01
C HIS A 493 -28.88 59.13 -20.39
N THR A 494 -29.59 58.11 -20.89
CA THR A 494 -29.42 57.60 -22.28
C THR A 494 -30.54 58.08 -23.21
N SER A 495 -31.39 58.99 -22.72
CA SER A 495 -32.53 59.53 -23.45
C SER A 495 -32.74 60.99 -23.07
N VAL A 496 -33.25 61.79 -24.02
CA VAL A 496 -33.51 63.22 -23.81
C VAL A 496 -34.75 63.41 -22.91
N TRP A 497 -34.79 64.52 -22.16
CA TRP A 497 -35.96 64.91 -21.39
C TRP A 497 -37.20 65.06 -22.27
N GLY A 498 -38.32 64.43 -21.90
CA GLY A 498 -39.53 64.38 -22.71
C GLY A 498 -39.65 63.13 -23.60
N SER A 499 -38.67 62.22 -23.53
CA SER A 499 -38.73 60.89 -24.19
C SER A 499 -39.71 59.91 -23.51
N TRP A 500 -40.25 60.26 -22.34
CA TRP A 500 -41.25 59.48 -21.61
C TRP A 500 -42.38 60.39 -21.12
N TRP A 501 -43.62 59.88 -21.17
CA TRP A 501 -44.82 60.59 -20.74
C TRP A 501 -45.74 59.64 -19.95
N LYS A 502 -46.15 60.06 -18.75
CA LYS A 502 -47.14 59.34 -17.93
C LYS A 502 -47.86 60.34 -17.01
N ASP A 503 -49.18 60.18 -16.85
CA ASP A 503 -50.03 60.96 -15.93
C ASP A 503 -49.80 62.48 -15.95
N HIS A 504 -49.84 63.08 -17.14
CA HIS A 504 -49.63 64.52 -17.38
C HIS A 504 -48.21 65.05 -17.06
N GLN A 505 -47.22 64.17 -16.89
CA GLN A 505 -45.84 64.54 -16.62
C GLN A 505 -44.87 63.97 -17.66
N TRP A 506 -43.92 64.82 -18.08
CA TRP A 506 -42.80 64.44 -18.94
C TRP A 506 -41.62 63.94 -18.10
N GLY A 507 -40.92 62.93 -18.60
CA GLY A 507 -39.75 62.35 -17.95
C GLY A 507 -38.72 61.79 -18.92
N TYR A 508 -37.72 61.10 -18.38
CA TYR A 508 -36.70 60.38 -19.14
C TYR A 508 -37.11 58.93 -19.39
N LYS A 509 -36.95 58.41 -20.62
CA LYS A 509 -37.26 57.01 -20.96
C LYS A 509 -36.37 56.00 -20.24
N CYS A 510 -35.10 56.34 -20.04
CA CYS A 510 -34.11 55.45 -19.43
C CYS A 510 -34.38 55.14 -17.95
N CYS A 511 -34.92 56.10 -17.20
CA CYS A 511 -35.05 56.02 -15.75
C CYS A 511 -36.49 56.27 -15.24
N ARG A 512 -37.44 56.62 -16.14
CA ARG A 512 -38.84 57.01 -15.86
C ARG A 512 -39.01 58.09 -14.77
N GLN A 513 -37.98 58.89 -14.55
CA GLN A 513 -38.03 60.00 -13.59
C GLN A 513 -38.70 61.23 -14.21
N PHE A 514 -39.53 61.91 -13.40
CA PHE A 514 -40.27 63.13 -13.78
C PHE A 514 -39.62 64.42 -13.28
N ILE A 515 -38.34 64.39 -12.85
CA ILE A 515 -37.59 65.58 -12.44
C ILE A 515 -36.52 65.90 -13.49
N ARG A 516 -36.56 67.11 -14.05
CA ARG A 516 -35.58 67.54 -15.05
C ARG A 516 -34.22 67.74 -14.36
N ASN A 517 -33.14 67.31 -15.00
CA ASN A 517 -31.76 67.34 -14.50
C ASN A 517 -31.46 66.45 -13.27
N SER A 518 -32.28 65.46 -12.93
CA SER A 518 -31.87 64.42 -11.97
C SER A 518 -30.78 63.51 -12.57
N TYR A 519 -30.03 62.79 -11.73
CA TYR A 519 -29.13 61.72 -12.17
C TYR A 519 -29.91 60.46 -12.53
N CYS A 520 -29.49 59.75 -13.58
CA CYS A 520 -30.16 58.52 -14.00
C CYS A 520 -29.94 57.39 -12.97
N THR A 521 -31.03 56.82 -12.46
CA THR A 521 -31.07 55.66 -11.55
C THR A 521 -31.07 54.28 -12.26
N GLY A 522 -30.82 54.23 -13.56
CA GLY A 522 -30.93 53.03 -14.39
C GLY A 522 -32.27 52.26 -14.26
N SER A 523 -32.20 50.95 -14.45
CA SER A 523 -33.30 50.00 -14.27
C SER A 523 -33.82 49.96 -12.83
N ALA A 524 -32.95 50.18 -11.84
CA ALA A 524 -33.32 50.18 -10.42
C ALA A 524 -34.38 51.24 -10.08
N GLY A 525 -34.37 52.39 -10.78
CA GLY A 525 -35.40 53.41 -10.62
C GLY A 525 -36.78 52.99 -11.14
N ILE A 526 -36.82 52.15 -12.17
CA ILE A 526 -38.06 51.63 -12.74
C ILE A 526 -38.69 50.62 -11.78
N GLU A 527 -37.88 49.68 -11.28
CA GLU A 527 -38.30 48.66 -10.32
C GLU A 527 -38.80 49.29 -9.01
N ALA A 528 -38.09 50.30 -8.49
CA ALA A 528 -38.51 51.01 -7.29
C ALA A 528 -39.84 51.77 -7.48
N ALA A 529 -40.07 52.37 -8.66
CA ALA A 529 -41.31 53.08 -8.95
C ALA A 529 -42.51 52.12 -9.14
N GLU A 530 -42.30 50.95 -9.74
CA GLU A 530 -43.32 49.90 -9.88
C GLU A 530 -43.67 49.30 -8.51
N ALA A 531 -42.66 48.98 -7.69
CA ALA A 531 -42.88 48.51 -6.31
C ALA A 531 -43.65 49.52 -5.45
N ALA A 532 -43.34 50.82 -5.56
CA ALA A 532 -44.07 51.87 -4.85
C ALA A 532 -45.53 51.98 -5.32
N ALA A 533 -45.79 51.84 -6.63
CA ALA A 533 -47.14 51.85 -7.18
C ALA A 533 -47.95 50.62 -6.71
N ASP A 534 -47.32 49.45 -6.64
CA ASP A 534 -47.98 48.23 -6.17
C ASP A 534 -48.25 48.25 -4.67
N LEU A 535 -47.37 48.84 -3.86
CA LEU A 535 -47.64 49.12 -2.44
C LEU A 535 -48.81 50.09 -2.26
N MET A 536 -48.92 51.12 -3.09
CA MET A 536 -50.05 52.05 -3.05
C MET A 536 -51.37 51.37 -3.42
N LYS A 537 -51.38 50.52 -4.46
CA LYS A 537 -52.55 49.70 -4.82
C LYS A 537 -52.93 48.73 -3.70
N ALA A 538 -51.94 48.08 -3.06
CA ALA A 538 -52.19 47.17 -1.95
C ALA A 538 -52.80 47.89 -0.74
N ASN A 539 -52.35 49.12 -0.45
CA ASN A 539 -52.93 49.94 0.61
C ASN A 539 -54.36 50.40 0.28
N ILE A 540 -54.64 50.74 -0.98
CA ILE A 540 -55.99 51.09 -1.44
C ILE A 540 -56.91 49.87 -1.32
N ALA A 541 -56.49 48.70 -1.80
CA ALA A 541 -57.26 47.45 -1.68
C ALA A 541 -57.51 47.07 -0.21
N ARG A 542 -56.53 47.27 0.68
CA ARG A 542 -56.72 47.09 2.14
C ARG A 542 -57.73 48.07 2.72
N LYS A 543 -57.73 49.33 2.26
CA LYS A 543 -58.69 50.32 2.72
C LYS A 543 -60.10 50.02 2.19
N GLU A 544 -60.23 49.63 0.93
CA GLU A 544 -61.49 49.21 0.30
C GLU A 544 -62.07 47.96 0.97
N ALA A 545 -61.22 46.99 1.36
CA ALA A 545 -61.65 45.82 2.14
C ALA A 545 -62.10 46.18 3.57
N ALA A 546 -61.64 47.30 4.12
CA ALA A 546 -62.01 47.77 5.46
C ALA A 546 -63.26 48.68 5.49
N GLU A 547 -63.66 49.27 4.36
CA GLU A 547 -64.74 50.27 4.28
C GLU A 547 -66.10 49.72 3.81
N VAL A 548 -66.32 48.40 3.73
CA VAL A 548 -67.64 47.82 3.39
C VAL A 548 -68.53 47.68 4.64
N PRO A 549 -69.71 48.34 4.72
CA PRO A 549 -70.63 48.23 5.85
C PRO A 549 -71.56 47.01 5.77
N TRP A 550 -71.90 46.53 6.96
CA TRP A 550 -72.69 45.37 7.35
C TRP A 550 -74.16 45.37 6.87
N SER A 551 -74.49 44.52 5.89
CA SER A 551 -75.81 43.85 5.78
C SER A 551 -75.74 42.66 4.80
N ASP A 552 -76.22 41.49 5.25
CA ASP A 552 -76.42 40.21 4.52
C ASP A 552 -75.30 39.16 4.45
N THR A 553 -75.03 38.54 5.60
CA THR A 553 -75.45 37.17 5.98
C THR A 553 -75.34 35.99 4.97
N ILE A 554 -74.34 35.12 5.21
CA ILE A 554 -74.39 33.62 5.26
C ILE A 554 -74.62 32.81 3.95
N TYR A 555 -73.58 32.11 3.46
CA TYR A 555 -73.54 30.63 3.23
C TYR A 555 -72.18 30.16 2.62
N TYR A 556 -71.49 29.24 3.33
CA TYR A 556 -70.31 28.42 2.97
C TYR A 556 -68.89 29.04 2.96
N GLU A 557 -68.16 28.72 4.04
CA GLU A 557 -66.76 28.97 4.34
C GLU A 557 -65.83 27.87 3.79
N SER A 558 -64.71 28.25 3.18
CA SER A 558 -63.43 27.55 3.35
C SER A 558 -62.26 28.41 2.85
N GLU A 559 -61.25 28.52 3.72
CA GLU A 559 -59.85 28.91 3.44
C GLU A 559 -59.55 30.41 3.22
N MET A 560 -59.50 31.15 4.34
CA MET A 560 -58.61 32.30 4.49
C MET A 560 -57.42 31.91 5.38
N PRO A 561 -56.16 32.23 4.99
CA PRO A 561 -54.99 31.99 5.82
C PRO A 561 -54.94 33.01 6.98
N ALA A 562 -54.62 32.51 8.16
CA ALA A 562 -54.39 33.31 9.37
C ALA A 562 -53.28 34.36 9.14
N PRO A 563 -53.34 35.53 9.82
CA PRO A 563 -52.28 36.53 9.75
C PRO A 563 -50.99 35.90 10.30
N THR A 564 -49.93 35.88 9.49
CA THR A 564 -48.60 35.48 9.96
C THR A 564 -48.10 36.53 10.94
N GLU A 565 -48.27 36.25 12.23
CA GLU A 565 -47.53 36.92 13.30
C GLU A 565 -46.04 36.63 13.12
N GLN A 566 -45.24 37.70 13.04
CA GLN A 566 -43.80 37.59 12.99
C GLN A 566 -43.30 37.08 14.34
N LYS A 567 -42.94 35.79 14.41
CA LYS A 567 -42.29 35.21 15.58
C LYS A 567 -40.92 35.87 15.76
N GLN A 568 -40.73 36.62 16.84
CA GLN A 568 -39.40 37.07 17.26
C GLN A 568 -38.65 35.88 17.87
N LEU A 569 -37.65 35.36 17.16
CA LEU A 569 -36.76 34.33 17.69
C LEU A 569 -35.80 34.96 18.72
N ALA A 570 -35.81 34.44 19.94
CA ALA A 570 -34.86 34.84 20.98
C ALA A 570 -33.50 34.21 20.69
N THR A 571 -32.47 35.04 20.50
CA THR A 571 -31.10 34.58 20.27
C THR A 571 -30.44 34.29 21.63
N TRP A 572 -29.67 33.21 21.72
CA TRP A 572 -29.06 32.78 22.99
C TRP A 572 -28.19 33.89 23.63
N GLY A 573 -28.55 34.32 24.85
CA GLY A 573 -27.79 35.32 25.62
C GLY A 573 -28.43 36.71 25.75
N THR A 574 -29.62 36.94 25.19
CA THR A 574 -30.38 38.19 25.44
C THR A 574 -31.38 38.01 26.60
N ASP A 575 -31.39 38.95 27.53
CA ASP A 575 -32.42 39.01 28.57
C ASP A 575 -33.78 39.35 27.94
N ILE A 576 -34.81 38.59 28.34
CA ILE A 576 -36.18 38.79 27.88
C ILE A 576 -36.74 39.97 28.68
N PRO A 577 -37.32 41.01 28.05
CA PRO A 577 -37.88 42.15 28.78
C PRO A 577 -39.01 41.71 29.71
N ASP A 578 -39.03 42.24 30.94
CA ASP A 578 -39.98 41.86 32.01
C ASP A 578 -41.47 42.10 31.67
N ASP A 579 -41.77 42.85 30.60
CA ASP A 579 -43.13 43.20 30.16
C ASP A 579 -43.72 42.24 29.12
N LEU A 580 -43.11 41.08 28.86
CA LEU A 580 -43.62 40.09 27.90
C LEU A 580 -44.75 39.23 28.53
N ILE A 581 -45.98 39.36 28.03
CA ILE A 581 -47.12 38.52 28.44
C ILE A 581 -46.94 37.13 27.81
N LEU A 582 -46.56 36.15 28.63
CA LEU A 582 -46.35 34.77 28.19
C LEU A 582 -47.66 33.96 28.25
N ASP A 583 -47.90 33.14 27.24
CA ASP A 583 -49.05 32.25 27.18
C ASP A 583 -48.92 31.11 28.20
N GLN A 584 -49.79 31.10 29.22
CA GLN A 584 -49.73 30.15 30.33
C GLN A 584 -49.82 28.67 29.89
N GLU A 585 -50.57 28.37 28.82
CA GLU A 585 -50.68 27.01 28.29
C GLU A 585 -49.39 26.54 27.60
N LYS A 586 -48.73 27.42 26.84
CA LYS A 586 -47.46 27.10 26.16
C LYS A 586 -46.31 26.96 27.15
N LEU A 587 -46.30 27.77 28.20
CA LEU A 587 -45.33 27.65 29.30
C LEU A 587 -45.52 26.33 30.07
N ALA A 588 -46.76 25.91 30.32
CA ALA A 588 -47.04 24.63 30.96
C ALA A 588 -46.60 23.43 30.10
N ASP A 589 -46.80 23.50 28.79
CA ASP A 589 -46.33 22.47 27.85
C ASP A 589 -44.78 22.45 27.76
N ALA A 590 -44.15 23.62 27.72
CA ALA A 590 -42.69 23.77 27.78
C ALA A 590 -42.11 23.20 29.08
N LEU A 591 -42.76 23.42 30.23
CA LEU A 591 -42.36 22.83 31.51
C LEU A 591 -42.49 21.29 31.46
N LYS A 592 -43.60 20.73 30.97
CA LYS A 592 -43.74 19.26 30.85
C LYS A 592 -42.65 18.64 29.97
N LYS A 593 -42.35 19.27 28.83
CA LYS A 593 -41.33 18.81 27.90
C LYS A 593 -39.93 18.86 28.51
N GLU A 594 -39.64 19.84 29.37
CA GLU A 594 -38.39 19.91 30.10
C GLU A 594 -38.26 18.85 31.22
N ASP A 595 -39.37 18.47 31.87
CA ASP A 595 -39.36 17.33 32.80
C ASP A 595 -39.11 16.00 32.09
N GLU A 596 -39.70 15.82 30.91
CA GLU A 596 -39.49 14.64 30.07
C GLU A 596 -38.03 14.55 29.62
N ARG A 597 -37.45 15.67 29.17
CA ARG A 597 -36.02 15.77 28.81
C ARG A 597 -35.09 15.41 29.97
N ARG A 598 -35.38 15.87 31.20
CA ARG A 598 -34.59 15.49 32.40
C ARG A 598 -34.81 14.04 32.83
N ARG A 599 -35.98 13.44 32.55
CA ARG A 599 -36.26 12.01 32.82
C ARG A 599 -35.53 11.07 31.88
N GLU A 600 -35.25 11.49 30.65
CA GLU A 600 -34.55 10.70 29.62
C GLU A 600 -33.04 10.52 29.87
N GLU A 601 -32.52 10.94 31.03
CA GLU A 601 -31.13 10.70 31.43
C GLU A 601 -30.90 9.22 31.84
N ARG A 602 -30.83 8.33 30.84
CA ARG A 602 -30.29 6.96 30.98
C ARG A 602 -29.51 6.52 29.74
N ASP A 603 -28.25 6.16 29.98
CA ASP A 603 -27.29 5.48 29.09
C ASP A 603 -26.86 6.22 27.81
N GLU A 604 -25.69 6.86 27.87
CA GLU A 604 -25.02 7.50 26.72
C GLU A 604 -24.80 6.56 25.53
N ARG A 605 -24.72 5.25 25.77
CA ARG A 605 -24.54 4.23 24.72
C ARG A 605 -25.77 3.99 23.83
N LYS A 606 -26.94 4.51 24.20
CA LYS A 606 -28.20 4.35 23.44
C LYS A 606 -28.66 5.63 22.74
N ARG A 607 -27.88 6.72 22.77
CA ARG A 607 -28.21 7.94 22.01
C ARG A 607 -28.26 7.63 20.52
N LYS A 608 -29.45 7.71 19.93
CA LYS A 608 -29.69 7.57 18.49
C LYS A 608 -29.26 8.88 17.82
N TYR A 609 -28.47 8.79 16.75
CA TYR A 609 -27.96 9.93 16.00
C TYR A 609 -29.11 10.60 15.23
N ASN A 610 -29.72 11.65 15.80
CA ASN A 610 -30.79 12.42 15.16
C ASN A 610 -30.23 13.74 14.59
N VAL A 611 -30.01 13.79 13.27
CA VAL A 611 -29.49 14.96 12.52
C VAL A 611 -30.59 15.98 12.16
N LYS A 612 -31.85 15.72 12.52
CA LYS A 612 -32.96 16.68 12.34
C LYS A 612 -33.54 17.05 13.68
N TRP A 613 -32.91 17.98 14.37
CA TRP A 613 -33.54 18.76 15.42
C TRP A 613 -33.74 20.19 14.90
N ASN A 614 -34.94 20.74 15.05
CA ASN A 614 -35.20 22.15 14.74
C ASN A 614 -34.78 23.00 15.95
N ASP A 615 -33.82 23.91 15.75
CA ASP A 615 -33.24 24.81 16.78
C ASP A 615 -34.14 26.01 17.14
N GLU A 616 -35.45 25.92 16.88
CA GLU A 616 -36.39 27.00 17.19
C GLU A 616 -36.72 27.00 18.69
N VAL A 617 -35.99 27.79 19.47
CA VAL A 617 -36.25 28.01 20.90
C VAL A 617 -37.18 29.23 21.06
N THR A 618 -38.35 29.04 21.66
CA THR A 618 -39.29 30.13 21.98
C THR A 618 -39.00 30.74 23.36
N ALA A 619 -39.57 31.91 23.63
CA ALA A 619 -39.39 32.62 24.90
C ALA A 619 -39.85 31.78 26.11
N GLU A 620 -40.95 31.02 25.96
CA GLU A 620 -41.50 30.13 26.99
C GLU A 620 -40.57 28.94 27.28
N HIS A 621 -39.86 28.42 26.26
CA HIS A 621 -38.87 27.36 26.45
C HIS A 621 -37.65 27.84 27.24
N MET A 622 -37.22 29.09 27.04
CA MET A 622 -36.13 29.69 27.81
C MET A 622 -36.53 29.96 29.26
N GLU A 623 -37.75 30.44 29.49
CA GLU A 623 -38.28 30.67 30.82
C GLU A 623 -38.50 29.35 31.57
N ALA A 624 -39.07 28.32 30.93
CA ALA A 624 -39.20 26.98 31.51
C ALA A 624 -37.82 26.39 31.89
N TYR A 625 -36.82 26.59 31.04
CA TYR A 625 -35.44 26.20 31.34
C TYR A 625 -34.86 26.99 32.52
N ARG A 626 -35.07 28.32 32.57
CA ARG A 626 -34.63 29.18 33.70
C ARG A 626 -35.30 28.77 35.02
N MET A 627 -36.61 28.52 35.01
CA MET A 627 -37.39 28.09 36.18
C MET A 627 -36.94 26.73 36.73
N LYS A 628 -36.46 25.83 35.87
CA LYS A 628 -35.99 24.48 36.26
C LYS A 628 -34.49 24.35 36.45
N LYS A 629 -33.72 25.35 36.00
CA LYS A 629 -32.28 25.43 36.23
C LYS A 629 -32.04 25.72 37.70
N ILE A 630 -32.07 24.65 38.51
CA ILE A 630 -31.63 24.66 39.89
C ILE A 630 -30.16 25.08 39.89
N HIS A 631 -29.85 26.25 40.47
CA HIS A 631 -28.47 26.62 40.76
C HIS A 631 -27.93 25.66 41.81
N HIS A 632 -27.09 24.73 41.37
CA HIS A 632 -26.46 23.76 42.27
C HIS A 632 -25.51 24.43 43.28
N ASP A 633 -25.13 25.69 43.03
CA ASP A 633 -24.23 26.51 43.81
C ASP A 633 -24.94 27.56 44.70
N ASP A 634 -26.28 27.53 44.82
CA ASP A 634 -27.01 28.44 45.71
C ASP A 634 -27.05 27.89 47.16
N PRO A 635 -26.35 28.52 48.12
CA PRO A 635 -26.31 28.07 49.52
C PRO A 635 -27.65 28.24 50.26
N MET A 636 -28.64 28.93 49.69
CA MET A 636 -30.00 29.03 50.25
C MET A 636 -30.91 27.85 49.88
N LYS A 637 -30.46 26.96 48.98
CA LYS A 637 -31.25 25.82 48.49
C LYS A 637 -31.68 24.86 49.61
N ASP A 638 -30.85 24.66 50.63
CA ASP A 638 -31.16 23.77 51.76
C ASP A 638 -32.16 24.37 52.76
N PHE A 639 -32.58 25.63 52.58
CA PHE A 639 -33.50 26.33 53.48
C PHE A 639 -34.89 26.59 52.88
N LEU A 640 -35.10 26.24 51.60
CA LEU A 640 -36.39 26.35 50.92
C LEU A 640 -36.90 24.94 50.60
N ASN A 641 -37.56 24.37 51.62
CA ASN A 641 -38.30 23.09 51.70
C ASN A 641 -37.54 21.86 52.18
#